data_AF-A0A484ZKW6-F1
#
_entry.id   AF-A0A484ZKW6-F1
#
_cell.length_a   1.000
_cell.length_b   1.000
_cell.length_c   1.000
_cell.angle_alpha   90.00
_cell.angle_beta   90.00
_cell.angle_gamma   90.00
#
_symmetry.space_group_name_H-M   'P 1'
#
loop_
_entity.id
_entity.type
_entity.pdbx_description
1 polymer ?
#
loop_
_entity_poly.entity_id
_entity_poly.type
_entity_poly.pdbx_seq_one_letter_code
_entity_poly.pdbx_strand_id
1 'polypeptide(L)'
;MGGSGINDGEIETTMYAASVLSGSHFINNGSLTTGLVSTGVVGNGVYLSGLNSLFTNNGTLNVSPSFSSPTPGGNGGSIGINSTGRSSAINNGAMNIGITEGNKGRPVVGVVYGVIVNTDGNFTNSASGVMNIGRAADGSDVYVTAGSSAIRINGTSGIVNNQGNIVLGTKVEGSAGIHVTAGSMHNVTNSGTITLLSNGDNGTFIPKENYGIYALNSARGIKNTGLIDIQGINAIGIKSLSGGQVESSGDINITGGADPSTGLRNYGAWSEGLNSLVNISGSVKLKGDGAIGVHARGQGTIGLSGNGQVNFSDGENQIGYFVYGAGSKINNTSTGTQDVTTKNSTLMRLDGGAAFTGSSASTSTMSASGDNSTVIVATGTGTRVDSGGMTVNVNGKNATGFLIEGGATGNIGSTASIKLSGEGAIAGIADGQGHDLTGAEKIMTEAEKKATSLTAGANLNSSLNGVVGYIARNLATLTNSGNIVFSGDNTTGIQVEEGAVGVNSGNITLDGQGSVGLKASASTLETQLSSTGNLTLNGNWNGADDATRTTGVLADGSQVAVTIGDGVSAAAVNLNGAGTVGVHATAGSTVTLNDNVAVNFNSNNSDQIAFWVDGNGSQIITDAGTTETQVNGDGATLFYVTDTATLGGALNLNLSGKAGSDKITSGIRVSGVGSLATLATGSLLTIGTNATGVLAENAGKAVIENGAAFNISGDKAIVGKASGEHSLVENKATVTSGNGSSGSTAFLAENGGEIDNQGTINLSLGADHTAISLNNGHLVNSGNIQANGTAIHIKGSDSTITNAKTIEAVNGKAADSCGCGCRAELKRGIRHRHH
;
A
#
# COMPACT_ATOMS: atom_id res chain seq x y z
N MET A 1 -15.93 -18.28 -69.75
CA MET A 1 -15.08 -19.50 -69.69
C MET A 1 -13.81 -19.11 -68.99
N GLY A 2 -13.40 -19.81 -67.94
CA GLY A 2 -12.11 -19.59 -67.28
C GLY A 2 -11.18 -20.78 -67.48
N GLY A 3 -9.88 -20.56 -67.27
CA GLY A 3 -8.84 -21.59 -67.43
C GLY A 3 -8.44 -22.24 -66.10
N SER A 4 -7.78 -23.40 -66.15
CA SER A 4 -7.19 -24.06 -64.98
C SER A 4 -5.69 -24.25 -65.20
N GLY A 5 -4.88 -23.95 -64.18
CA GLY A 5 -3.44 -24.23 -64.16
C GLY A 5 -3.03 -24.94 -62.87
N ILE A 6 -2.00 -25.80 -62.97
CA ILE A 6 -1.47 -26.58 -61.84
C ILE A 6 0.06 -26.46 -61.84
N ASN A 7 0.64 -26.19 -60.68
CA ASN A 7 2.08 -26.33 -60.43
C ASN A 7 2.34 -27.53 -59.52
N ASP A 8 2.93 -28.60 -60.07
CA ASP A 8 3.43 -29.75 -59.31
C ASP A 8 4.96 -29.71 -59.13
N GLY A 9 5.63 -28.67 -59.65
CA GLY A 9 7.09 -28.51 -59.65
C GLY A 9 7.56 -27.29 -58.85
N GLU A 10 8.59 -26.62 -59.33
CA GLU A 10 9.16 -25.43 -58.70
C GLU A 10 9.02 -24.20 -59.60
N ILE A 11 8.54 -23.09 -59.04
CA ILE A 11 8.48 -21.78 -59.69
C ILE A 11 9.25 -20.79 -58.82
N GLU A 12 10.23 -20.08 -59.39
CA GLU A 12 10.83 -18.88 -58.80
C GLU A 12 10.61 -17.70 -59.76
N THR A 13 10.08 -16.57 -59.26
CA THR A 13 9.70 -15.43 -60.12
C THR A 13 9.86 -14.09 -59.43
N THR A 14 10.14 -13.03 -60.19
CA THR A 14 10.10 -11.63 -59.74
C THR A 14 8.75 -10.95 -60.05
N MET A 15 8.00 -11.49 -61.00
CA MET A 15 6.66 -11.03 -61.40
C MET A 15 5.61 -12.09 -61.08
N TYR A 16 4.38 -11.92 -61.58
CA TYR A 16 3.30 -12.85 -61.29
C TYR A 16 3.59 -14.27 -61.80
N ALA A 17 3.67 -15.22 -60.87
CA ALA A 17 3.66 -16.66 -61.16
C ALA A 17 2.36 -17.07 -61.86
N ALA A 18 1.25 -16.41 -61.48
CA ALA A 18 -0.04 -16.53 -62.14
C ALA A 18 -0.88 -15.26 -61.97
N SER A 19 -1.64 -14.92 -63.02
CA SER A 19 -2.73 -13.95 -62.99
C SER A 19 -4.06 -14.69 -63.18
N VAL A 20 -4.79 -14.90 -62.09
CA VAL A 20 -6.02 -15.69 -62.04
C VAL A 20 -7.21 -14.75 -62.17
N LEU A 21 -7.81 -14.71 -63.36
CA LEU A 21 -8.92 -13.82 -63.68
C LEU A 21 -10.28 -14.54 -63.60
N SER A 22 -11.38 -13.80 -63.73
CA SER A 22 -12.77 -14.27 -63.61
C SER A 22 -13.00 -15.69 -64.16
N GLY A 23 -13.51 -16.57 -63.29
CA GLY A 23 -13.81 -17.97 -63.58
C GLY A 23 -12.62 -18.92 -63.70
N SER A 24 -11.37 -18.45 -63.50
CA SER A 24 -10.15 -19.25 -63.65
C SER A 24 -9.62 -19.77 -62.30
N HIS A 25 -8.87 -20.86 -62.34
CA HIS A 25 -8.37 -21.56 -61.16
C HIS A 25 -6.86 -21.84 -61.29
N PHE A 26 -6.07 -21.63 -60.23
CA PHE A 26 -4.67 -22.02 -60.18
C PHE A 26 -4.37 -22.80 -58.90
N ILE A 27 -3.73 -23.97 -59.02
CA ILE A 27 -3.40 -24.85 -57.89
C ILE A 27 -1.88 -24.99 -57.78
N ASN A 28 -1.31 -24.68 -56.63
CA ASN A 28 0.09 -24.96 -56.32
C ASN A 28 0.19 -26.19 -55.41
N ASN A 29 0.66 -27.32 -55.94
CA ASN A 29 1.02 -28.51 -55.17
C ASN A 29 2.53 -28.58 -54.87
N GLY A 30 3.36 -27.89 -55.66
CA GLY A 30 4.81 -27.84 -55.51
C GLY A 30 5.34 -26.63 -54.73
N SER A 31 6.48 -26.09 -55.13
CA SER A 31 7.12 -24.91 -54.53
C SER A 31 6.93 -23.67 -55.40
N LEU A 32 6.53 -22.55 -54.81
CA LEU A 32 6.41 -21.25 -55.47
C LEU A 32 7.15 -20.19 -54.64
N THR A 33 8.27 -19.69 -55.14
CA THR A 33 9.03 -18.59 -54.55
C THR A 33 8.80 -17.31 -55.34
N THR A 34 8.40 -16.25 -54.66
CA THR A 34 8.28 -14.90 -55.22
C THR A 34 9.37 -13.99 -54.67
N GLY A 35 10.04 -13.26 -55.57
CA GLY A 35 11.27 -12.52 -55.33
C GLY A 35 12.50 -13.41 -55.51
N LEU A 36 13.59 -12.84 -56.04
CA LEU A 36 14.83 -13.59 -56.25
C LEU A 36 15.70 -13.58 -55.00
N VAL A 37 15.94 -14.76 -54.43
CA VAL A 37 16.76 -14.91 -53.21
C VAL A 37 18.23 -14.55 -53.45
N SER A 38 18.73 -14.74 -54.68
CA SER A 38 20.12 -14.48 -55.02
C SER A 38 20.45 -12.99 -55.20
N THR A 39 19.49 -12.19 -55.66
CA THR A 39 19.71 -10.79 -56.04
C THR A 39 18.90 -9.78 -55.23
N GLY A 40 17.91 -10.25 -54.46
CA GLY A 40 17.02 -9.41 -53.67
C GLY A 40 16.07 -8.56 -54.51
N VAL A 41 15.77 -8.98 -55.74
CA VAL A 41 14.76 -8.31 -56.57
C VAL A 41 13.37 -8.59 -56.02
N VAL A 42 12.53 -7.55 -56.01
CA VAL A 42 11.14 -7.59 -55.51
C VAL A 42 10.33 -8.69 -56.22
N GLY A 43 9.44 -9.33 -55.46
CA GLY A 43 8.54 -10.37 -55.94
C GLY A 43 7.08 -9.97 -55.89
N ASN A 44 6.31 -10.29 -56.94
CA ASN A 44 4.85 -10.21 -56.93
C ASN A 44 4.30 -11.60 -57.30
N GLY A 45 3.84 -12.40 -56.34
CA GLY A 45 3.58 -13.84 -56.54
C GLY A 45 2.33 -14.13 -57.37
N VAL A 46 1.15 -14.26 -56.76
CA VAL A 46 -0.09 -14.58 -57.47
C VAL A 46 -1.04 -13.39 -57.42
N TYR A 47 -1.54 -12.96 -58.58
CA TYR A 47 -2.58 -11.92 -58.68
C TYR A 47 -3.94 -12.57 -58.98
N LEU A 48 -4.96 -12.19 -58.22
CA LEU A 48 -6.33 -12.66 -58.42
C LEU A 48 -7.32 -11.52 -58.54
N SER A 49 -8.20 -11.60 -59.55
CA SER A 49 -9.24 -10.61 -59.78
C SER A 49 -10.46 -11.20 -60.47
N GLY A 50 -11.64 -10.79 -60.03
CA GLY A 50 -12.91 -11.13 -60.68
C GLY A 50 -13.62 -12.33 -60.06
N LEU A 51 -14.93 -12.40 -60.31
CA LEU A 51 -15.82 -13.41 -59.75
C LEU A 51 -15.37 -14.83 -60.10
N ASN A 52 -15.44 -15.74 -59.14
CA ASN A 52 -15.08 -17.16 -59.29
C ASN A 52 -13.63 -17.40 -59.73
N SER A 53 -12.73 -16.44 -59.51
CA SER A 53 -11.28 -16.71 -59.61
C SER A 53 -10.77 -17.35 -58.31
N LEU A 54 -10.02 -18.44 -58.42
CA LEU A 54 -9.57 -19.22 -57.26
C LEU A 54 -8.07 -19.58 -57.33
N PHE A 55 -7.31 -19.26 -56.29
CA PHE A 55 -5.98 -19.83 -56.06
C PHE A 55 -6.01 -20.79 -54.88
N THR A 56 -5.37 -21.95 -55.00
CA THR A 56 -5.21 -22.91 -53.91
C THR A 56 -3.74 -23.29 -53.74
N ASN A 57 -3.17 -23.05 -52.57
CA ASN A 57 -1.84 -23.50 -52.20
C ASN A 57 -1.91 -24.77 -51.35
N ASN A 58 -1.59 -25.93 -51.92
CA ASN A 58 -1.40 -27.19 -51.20
C ASN A 58 0.07 -27.45 -50.85
N GLY A 59 1.01 -26.87 -51.60
CA GLY A 59 2.45 -26.99 -51.39
C GLY A 59 3.05 -25.84 -50.57
N THR A 60 4.22 -25.35 -50.97
CA THR A 60 4.94 -24.27 -50.28
C THR A 60 4.93 -22.99 -51.12
N LEU A 61 4.57 -21.86 -50.50
CA LEU A 61 4.73 -20.53 -51.07
C LEU A 61 5.75 -19.72 -50.25
N ASN A 62 6.85 -19.32 -50.86
CA ASN A 62 7.89 -18.52 -50.22
C ASN A 62 7.87 -17.08 -50.73
N VAL A 63 7.98 -16.10 -49.83
CA VAL A 63 8.06 -14.67 -50.16
C VAL A 63 9.43 -14.16 -49.74
N SER A 64 10.30 -13.87 -50.72
CA SER A 64 11.61 -13.26 -50.49
C SER A 64 11.47 -11.75 -50.36
N PRO A 65 12.05 -11.11 -49.33
CA PRO A 65 12.08 -9.65 -49.25
C PRO A 65 12.96 -9.07 -50.36
N SER A 66 12.74 -7.80 -50.69
CA SER A 66 13.66 -7.11 -51.59
C SER A 66 14.85 -6.52 -50.82
N PHE A 67 16.05 -6.68 -51.35
CA PHE A 67 17.30 -6.11 -50.84
C PHE A 67 18.26 -5.75 -52.00
N SER A 68 17.69 -5.53 -53.18
CA SER A 68 18.41 -5.15 -54.40
C SER A 68 19.15 -3.80 -54.27
N SER A 69 18.59 -2.85 -53.52
CA SER A 69 19.22 -1.55 -53.24
C SER A 69 20.03 -1.59 -51.93
N PRO A 70 21.22 -0.98 -51.87
CA PRO A 70 21.96 -0.79 -50.62
C PRO A 70 21.45 0.42 -49.81
N THR A 71 20.46 1.16 -50.30
CA THR A 71 19.94 2.36 -49.64
C THR A 71 18.85 1.98 -48.63
N PRO A 72 18.96 2.40 -47.35
CA PRO A 72 17.88 2.23 -46.38
C PRO A 72 16.57 2.83 -46.89
N GLY A 73 15.47 2.06 -46.82
CA GLY A 73 14.18 2.45 -47.40
C GLY A 73 14.11 2.47 -48.93
N GLY A 74 15.20 2.12 -49.63
CA GLY A 74 15.25 2.06 -51.09
C GLY A 74 14.71 0.77 -51.72
N ASN A 75 14.20 -0.16 -50.90
CA ASN A 75 13.69 -1.46 -51.30
C ASN A 75 12.16 -1.52 -51.10
N GLY A 76 11.43 -1.94 -52.13
CA GLY A 76 9.97 -2.05 -52.12
C GLY A 76 9.45 -3.31 -51.41
N GLY A 77 8.12 -3.43 -51.33
CA GLY A 77 7.47 -4.58 -50.70
C GLY A 77 7.30 -5.78 -51.64
N SER A 78 7.70 -6.97 -51.20
CA SER A 78 7.37 -8.23 -51.90
C SER A 78 6.03 -8.78 -51.43
N ILE A 79 5.26 -9.38 -52.35
CA ILE A 79 3.91 -9.88 -52.09
C ILE A 79 3.79 -11.33 -52.53
N GLY A 80 3.29 -12.20 -51.66
CA GLY A 80 2.94 -13.59 -51.99
C GLY A 80 1.68 -13.69 -52.84
N ILE A 81 0.56 -13.19 -52.33
CA ILE A 81 -0.74 -13.23 -52.99
C ILE A 81 -1.39 -11.84 -52.95
N ASN A 82 -1.98 -11.41 -54.05
CA ASN A 82 -2.79 -10.20 -54.14
C ASN A 82 -4.21 -10.58 -54.62
N SER A 83 -5.22 -10.44 -53.76
CA SER A 83 -6.62 -10.78 -54.05
C SER A 83 -7.50 -9.54 -54.07
N THR A 84 -8.26 -9.37 -55.14
CA THR A 84 -9.24 -8.27 -55.33
C THR A 84 -10.48 -8.72 -56.09
N GLY A 85 -11.54 -7.90 -56.10
CA GLY A 85 -12.64 -8.01 -57.06
C GLY A 85 -13.43 -9.31 -56.99
N ARG A 86 -13.76 -9.79 -55.79
CA ARG A 86 -14.52 -11.04 -55.55
C ARG A 86 -13.76 -12.31 -55.93
N SER A 87 -12.43 -12.24 -55.98
CA SER A 87 -11.56 -13.42 -56.09
C SER A 87 -11.39 -14.14 -54.75
N SER A 88 -10.90 -15.38 -54.78
CA SER A 88 -10.63 -16.17 -53.57
C SER A 88 -9.27 -16.84 -53.62
N ALA A 89 -8.52 -16.80 -52.52
CA ALA A 89 -7.30 -17.55 -52.34
C ALA A 89 -7.39 -18.42 -51.07
N ILE A 90 -6.89 -19.66 -51.16
CA ILE A 90 -6.91 -20.64 -50.08
C ILE A 90 -5.49 -21.16 -49.85
N ASN A 91 -5.03 -21.16 -48.60
CA ASN A 91 -3.82 -21.83 -48.17
C ASN A 91 -4.15 -23.11 -47.39
N ASN A 92 -3.72 -24.25 -47.92
CA ASN A 92 -3.76 -25.58 -47.28
C ASN A 92 -2.38 -26.06 -46.83
N GLY A 93 -1.32 -25.57 -47.48
CA GLY A 93 0.07 -25.90 -47.18
C GLY A 93 0.82 -24.82 -46.39
N ALA A 94 2.11 -24.64 -46.71
CA ALA A 94 2.98 -23.69 -46.01
C ALA A 94 3.15 -22.39 -46.80
N MET A 95 3.15 -21.26 -46.10
CA MET A 95 3.58 -19.98 -46.61
C MET A 95 4.71 -19.42 -45.74
N ASN A 96 5.92 -19.26 -46.27
CA ASN A 96 7.05 -18.67 -45.55
C ASN A 96 7.31 -17.26 -46.05
N ILE A 97 7.31 -16.28 -45.16
CA ILE A 97 7.21 -14.86 -45.45
C ILE A 97 8.44 -14.16 -44.89
N GLY A 98 9.27 -13.62 -45.77
CA GLY A 98 10.59 -13.14 -45.38
C GLY A 98 11.53 -14.31 -45.14
N ILE A 99 11.94 -14.99 -46.22
CA ILE A 99 12.74 -16.24 -46.13
C ILE A 99 14.26 -16.02 -46.06
N THR A 100 14.71 -14.78 -46.10
CA THR A 100 16.12 -14.39 -46.04
C THR A 100 16.26 -12.97 -45.51
N GLU A 101 17.33 -12.66 -44.79
CA GLU A 101 17.68 -11.29 -44.41
C GLU A 101 18.54 -10.57 -45.47
N GLY A 102 18.77 -11.24 -46.61
CA GLY A 102 19.65 -10.76 -47.67
C GLY A 102 21.12 -10.70 -47.24
N ASN A 103 21.95 -10.09 -48.07
CA ASN A 103 23.40 -9.96 -47.85
C ASN A 103 23.88 -8.51 -47.71
N LYS A 104 22.94 -7.55 -47.57
CA LYS A 104 23.22 -6.10 -47.52
C LYS A 104 22.89 -5.47 -46.16
N GLY A 105 22.51 -6.28 -45.18
CA GLY A 105 22.22 -5.87 -43.80
C GLY A 105 20.76 -5.49 -43.54
N ARG A 106 20.36 -5.55 -42.26
CA ARG A 106 18.98 -5.32 -41.79
C ARG A 106 18.34 -3.98 -42.24
N PRO A 107 19.05 -2.82 -42.23
CA PRO A 107 18.43 -1.54 -42.57
C PRO A 107 17.91 -1.41 -44.00
N VAL A 108 18.32 -2.31 -44.90
CA VAL A 108 17.93 -2.26 -46.31
C VAL A 108 16.94 -3.35 -46.69
N VAL A 109 16.63 -4.29 -45.79
CA VAL A 109 15.65 -5.36 -46.08
C VAL A 109 14.27 -4.72 -46.25
N GLY A 110 13.63 -5.01 -47.39
CA GLY A 110 12.30 -4.55 -47.74
C GLY A 110 11.20 -5.32 -47.02
N VAL A 111 10.04 -4.69 -46.89
CA VAL A 111 8.84 -5.29 -46.26
C VAL A 111 8.32 -6.48 -47.06
N VAL A 112 7.70 -7.44 -46.37
CA VAL A 112 7.09 -8.62 -46.99
C VAL A 112 5.64 -8.78 -46.57
N TYR A 113 4.81 -9.17 -47.53
CA TYR A 113 3.41 -9.47 -47.31
C TYR A 113 3.11 -10.88 -47.82
N GLY A 114 2.60 -11.76 -46.95
CA GLY A 114 2.12 -13.07 -47.40
C GLY A 114 0.94 -12.89 -48.34
N VAL A 115 -0.09 -12.20 -47.87
CA VAL A 115 -1.31 -11.93 -48.62
C VAL A 115 -1.73 -10.48 -48.46
N ILE A 116 -2.03 -9.81 -49.57
CA ILE A 116 -2.76 -8.55 -49.60
C ILE A 116 -4.18 -8.79 -50.10
N VAL A 117 -5.16 -8.44 -49.27
CA VAL A 117 -6.59 -8.42 -49.62
C VAL A 117 -7.01 -6.98 -49.90
N ASN A 118 -7.33 -6.72 -51.16
CA ASN A 118 -7.89 -5.47 -51.64
C ASN A 118 -9.42 -5.54 -51.69
N THR A 119 -10.08 -4.51 -52.23
CA THR A 119 -11.53 -4.38 -52.20
C THR A 119 -12.21 -5.60 -52.82
N ASP A 120 -13.16 -6.17 -52.08
CA ASP A 120 -13.89 -7.40 -52.35
C ASP A 120 -13.04 -8.68 -52.50
N GLY A 121 -11.76 -8.66 -52.14
CA GLY A 121 -10.91 -9.85 -52.14
C GLY A 121 -11.23 -10.81 -50.97
N ASN A 122 -10.92 -12.09 -51.15
CA ASN A 122 -11.15 -13.12 -50.14
C ASN A 122 -9.90 -13.98 -49.93
N PHE A 123 -9.53 -14.24 -48.67
CA PHE A 123 -8.46 -15.17 -48.33
C PHE A 123 -8.86 -16.11 -47.19
N THR A 124 -8.52 -17.39 -47.32
CA THR A 124 -8.65 -18.39 -46.25
C THR A 124 -7.32 -19.08 -46.00
N ASN A 125 -6.81 -19.00 -44.78
CA ASN A 125 -5.80 -19.95 -44.30
C ASN A 125 -6.55 -21.10 -43.65
N SER A 126 -6.62 -22.25 -44.31
CA SER A 126 -7.39 -23.41 -43.83
C SER A 126 -6.80 -24.00 -42.55
N ALA A 127 -7.51 -24.94 -41.92
CA ALA A 127 -7.05 -25.57 -40.67
C ALA A 127 -5.68 -26.27 -40.79
N SER A 128 -5.29 -26.76 -41.97
CA SER A 128 -3.96 -27.34 -42.21
C SER A 128 -2.91 -26.31 -42.63
N GLY A 129 -3.35 -25.09 -42.98
CA GLY A 129 -2.48 -24.04 -43.50
C GLY A 129 -1.59 -23.42 -42.43
N VAL A 130 -0.32 -23.22 -42.75
CA VAL A 130 0.67 -22.58 -41.88
C VAL A 130 1.28 -21.37 -42.58
N MET A 131 1.30 -20.22 -41.92
CA MET A 131 1.96 -19.01 -42.39
C MET A 131 3.05 -18.60 -41.40
N ASN A 132 4.32 -18.68 -41.82
CA ASN A 132 5.47 -18.30 -40.99
C ASN A 132 6.00 -16.94 -41.46
N ILE A 133 6.14 -15.98 -40.56
CA ILE A 133 6.90 -14.76 -40.80
C ILE A 133 8.30 -14.93 -40.19
N GLY A 134 9.34 -14.68 -40.98
CA GLY A 134 10.72 -14.78 -40.54
C GLY A 134 11.21 -16.22 -40.41
N ARG A 135 10.86 -17.07 -41.38
CA ARG A 135 11.35 -18.45 -41.48
C ARG A 135 11.90 -18.71 -42.86
N ALA A 136 13.15 -19.14 -42.93
CA ALA A 136 13.80 -19.56 -44.16
C ALA A 136 13.25 -20.91 -44.65
N ALA A 137 13.56 -21.27 -45.90
CA ALA A 137 13.13 -22.52 -46.51
C ALA A 137 13.70 -23.77 -45.79
N ASP A 138 14.86 -23.63 -45.12
CA ASP A 138 15.47 -24.68 -44.30
C ASP A 138 14.89 -24.78 -42.87
N GLY A 139 13.95 -23.89 -42.52
CA GLY A 139 13.30 -23.84 -41.22
C GLY A 139 13.97 -22.90 -40.21
N SER A 140 15.12 -22.31 -40.52
CA SER A 140 15.80 -21.37 -39.62
C SER A 140 15.05 -20.04 -39.49
N ASP A 141 15.15 -19.41 -38.33
CA ASP A 141 14.54 -18.09 -38.09
C ASP A 141 15.40 -16.98 -38.69
N VAL A 142 14.76 -16.07 -39.43
CA VAL A 142 15.42 -14.98 -40.17
C VAL A 142 14.79 -13.63 -39.84
N TYR A 143 15.61 -12.58 -39.93
CA TYR A 143 15.17 -11.23 -39.65
C TYR A 143 14.09 -10.76 -40.63
N VAL A 144 13.04 -10.14 -40.10
CA VAL A 144 12.00 -9.47 -40.90
C VAL A 144 11.79 -8.05 -40.40
N THR A 145 11.83 -7.12 -41.35
CA THR A 145 11.71 -5.69 -41.08
C THR A 145 10.29 -5.28 -40.69
N ALA A 146 10.21 -4.20 -39.92
CA ALA A 146 8.96 -3.60 -39.46
C ALA A 146 8.03 -3.19 -40.61
N GLY A 147 6.72 -3.37 -40.40
CA GLY A 147 5.68 -3.11 -41.39
C GLY A 147 5.29 -4.32 -42.24
N SER A 148 5.93 -5.47 -42.03
CA SER A 148 5.59 -6.74 -42.70
C SER A 148 4.33 -7.37 -42.12
N SER A 149 3.64 -8.24 -42.88
CA SER A 149 2.43 -8.91 -42.39
C SER A 149 2.18 -10.27 -43.05
N ALA A 150 1.59 -11.22 -42.30
CA ALA A 150 1.13 -12.47 -42.91
C ALA A 150 -0.08 -12.21 -43.81
N ILE A 151 -1.07 -11.49 -43.27
CA ILE A 151 -2.26 -11.07 -44.02
C ILE A 151 -2.45 -9.57 -43.81
N ARG A 152 -2.52 -8.81 -44.90
CA ARG A 152 -2.76 -7.36 -44.90
C ARG A 152 -4.02 -7.02 -45.68
N ILE A 153 -4.89 -6.17 -45.14
CA ILE A 153 -6.12 -5.72 -45.76
C ILE A 153 -6.03 -4.22 -46.05
N ASN A 154 -5.95 -3.88 -47.33
CA ASN A 154 -5.87 -2.50 -47.84
C ASN A 154 -7.17 -2.03 -48.49
N GLY A 155 -8.05 -2.96 -48.89
CA GLY A 155 -9.31 -2.65 -49.55
C GLY A 155 -10.40 -2.18 -48.60
N THR A 156 -11.45 -1.55 -49.11
CA THR A 156 -12.60 -1.04 -48.34
C THR A 156 -13.65 -2.11 -47.98
N SER A 157 -13.43 -3.35 -48.42
CA SER A 157 -14.23 -4.54 -48.13
C SER A 157 -13.32 -5.74 -48.36
N GLY A 158 -13.19 -6.63 -47.39
CA GLY A 158 -12.32 -7.79 -47.51
C GLY A 158 -12.77 -8.91 -46.59
N ILE A 159 -12.67 -10.15 -47.05
CA ILE A 159 -13.01 -11.33 -46.27
C ILE A 159 -11.74 -12.12 -45.98
N VAL A 160 -11.45 -12.33 -44.71
CA VAL A 160 -10.29 -13.11 -44.26
C VAL A 160 -10.75 -14.12 -43.22
N ASN A 161 -10.38 -15.38 -43.41
CA ASN A 161 -10.61 -16.43 -42.44
C ASN A 161 -9.31 -17.19 -42.15
N ASN A 162 -8.73 -16.98 -40.97
CA ASN A 162 -7.62 -17.81 -40.49
C ASN A 162 -8.15 -18.93 -39.60
N GLN A 163 -8.11 -20.16 -40.10
CA GLN A 163 -8.43 -21.39 -39.35
C GLN A 163 -7.17 -22.15 -38.93
N GLY A 164 -6.06 -21.92 -39.63
CA GLY A 164 -4.77 -22.56 -39.38
C GLY A 164 -3.85 -21.75 -38.47
N ASN A 165 -2.54 -21.90 -38.67
CA ASN A 165 -1.52 -21.29 -37.82
C ASN A 165 -0.82 -20.12 -38.51
N ILE A 166 -0.62 -19.03 -37.78
CA ILE A 166 0.26 -17.92 -38.15
C ILE A 166 1.35 -17.80 -37.07
N VAL A 167 2.62 -17.84 -37.46
CA VAL A 167 3.75 -17.76 -36.52
C VAL A 167 4.66 -16.60 -36.89
N LEU A 168 4.86 -15.65 -35.97
CA LEU A 168 5.88 -14.62 -36.09
C LEU A 168 7.13 -15.11 -35.36
N GLY A 169 8.20 -15.37 -36.11
CA GLY A 169 9.46 -15.96 -35.63
C GLY A 169 10.25 -15.09 -34.64
N THR A 170 11.33 -15.66 -34.09
CA THR A 170 12.11 -15.04 -33.01
C THR A 170 12.86 -13.76 -33.40
N LYS A 171 13.08 -13.53 -34.71
CA LYS A 171 13.80 -12.38 -35.26
C LYS A 171 12.91 -11.35 -35.97
N VAL A 172 11.59 -11.46 -35.81
CA VAL A 172 10.63 -10.54 -36.45
C VAL A 172 10.43 -9.29 -35.61
N GLU A 173 10.42 -8.11 -36.22
CA GLU A 173 10.02 -6.88 -35.51
C GLU A 173 8.90 -6.12 -36.23
N GLY A 174 8.12 -5.36 -35.46
CA GLY A 174 7.18 -4.36 -36.00
C GLY A 174 6.14 -4.93 -36.98
N SER A 175 5.85 -6.22 -36.90
CA SER A 175 5.08 -6.95 -37.91
C SER A 175 3.78 -7.51 -37.34
N ALA A 176 2.85 -7.86 -38.22
CA ALA A 176 1.51 -8.31 -37.82
C ALA A 176 1.13 -9.66 -38.42
N GLY A 177 0.44 -10.50 -37.65
CA GLY A 177 -0.24 -11.68 -38.20
C GLY A 177 -1.36 -11.25 -39.16
N ILE A 178 -2.31 -10.47 -38.65
CA ILE A 178 -3.40 -9.88 -39.44
C ILE A 178 -3.38 -8.36 -39.27
N HIS A 179 -3.27 -7.62 -40.37
CA HIS A 179 -3.18 -6.16 -40.36
C HIS A 179 -4.28 -5.53 -41.23
N VAL A 180 -5.19 -4.78 -40.62
CA VAL A 180 -6.30 -4.11 -41.31
C VAL A 180 -6.05 -2.61 -41.30
N THR A 181 -5.73 -2.06 -42.47
CA THR A 181 -5.31 -0.65 -42.59
C THR A 181 -6.41 0.29 -43.10
N ALA A 182 -7.43 -0.25 -43.77
CA ALA A 182 -8.51 0.52 -44.38
C ALA A 182 -9.67 0.74 -43.41
N GLY A 183 -10.15 1.99 -43.34
CA GLY A 183 -11.28 2.37 -42.49
C GLY A 183 -12.62 1.97 -43.07
N SER A 184 -13.06 0.73 -42.80
CA SER A 184 -14.32 0.21 -43.31
C SER A 184 -14.84 -1.00 -42.52
N MET A 185 -16.01 -1.50 -42.91
CA MET A 185 -16.57 -2.75 -42.40
C MET A 185 -15.99 -3.93 -43.18
N HIS A 186 -15.29 -4.83 -42.49
CA HIS A 186 -14.72 -6.05 -43.06
C HIS A 186 -15.40 -7.30 -42.49
N ASN A 187 -15.00 -8.47 -43.02
CA ASN A 187 -15.34 -9.76 -42.43
C ASN A 187 -14.04 -10.55 -42.19
N VAL A 188 -13.38 -10.27 -41.06
CA VAL A 188 -12.10 -10.86 -40.70
C VAL A 188 -12.29 -11.72 -39.47
N THR A 189 -11.96 -13.01 -39.56
CA THR A 189 -12.04 -13.94 -38.42
C THR A 189 -10.74 -14.71 -38.26
N ASN A 190 -10.17 -14.68 -37.06
CA ASN A 190 -9.19 -15.65 -36.58
C ASN A 190 -9.91 -16.72 -35.75
N SER A 191 -9.98 -17.95 -36.24
CA SER A 191 -10.46 -19.13 -35.52
C SER A 191 -9.35 -20.15 -35.22
N GLY A 192 -8.22 -20.04 -35.91
CA GLY A 192 -7.00 -20.79 -35.62
C GLY A 192 -6.09 -20.11 -34.60
N THR A 193 -4.78 -20.31 -34.76
CA THR A 193 -3.77 -19.83 -33.81
C THR A 193 -2.88 -18.75 -34.43
N ILE A 194 -2.57 -17.72 -33.65
CA ILE A 194 -1.50 -16.75 -33.96
C ILE A 194 -0.46 -16.80 -32.83
N THR A 195 0.80 -17.09 -33.14
CA THR A 195 1.88 -17.18 -32.16
C THR A 195 2.94 -16.09 -32.40
N LEU A 196 3.32 -15.38 -31.34
CA LEU A 196 4.31 -14.30 -31.35
C LEU A 196 5.56 -14.72 -30.57
N LEU A 197 6.68 -14.99 -31.26
CA LEU A 197 7.89 -15.55 -30.66
C LEU A 197 9.08 -14.58 -30.55
N SER A 198 8.98 -13.40 -31.14
CA SER A 198 10.12 -12.46 -31.23
C SER A 198 10.78 -12.20 -29.88
N ASN A 199 12.07 -12.51 -29.77
CA ASN A 199 12.88 -12.25 -28.58
C ASN A 199 14.09 -11.34 -28.90
N GLY A 200 14.04 -10.64 -30.03
CA GLY A 200 15.14 -9.78 -30.46
C GLY A 200 16.38 -10.54 -30.89
N ASP A 201 16.22 -11.77 -31.40
CA ASP A 201 17.33 -12.68 -31.72
C ASP A 201 18.25 -12.84 -30.52
N ASN A 202 17.68 -13.32 -29.41
CA ASN A 202 18.32 -13.46 -28.10
C ASN A 202 18.97 -12.16 -27.59
N GLY A 203 18.27 -11.03 -27.76
CA GLY A 203 18.70 -9.72 -27.29
C GLY A 203 19.75 -9.02 -28.18
N THR A 204 20.05 -9.52 -29.38
CA THR A 204 20.94 -8.80 -30.32
C THR A 204 20.33 -7.49 -30.83
N PHE A 205 19.01 -7.33 -30.75
CA PHE A 205 18.32 -6.07 -30.99
C PHE A 205 17.04 -5.98 -30.16
N ILE A 206 16.51 -4.77 -30.01
CA ILE A 206 15.25 -4.51 -29.32
C ILE A 206 14.12 -4.58 -30.36
N PRO A 207 13.24 -5.59 -30.34
CA PRO A 207 12.19 -5.69 -31.33
C PRO A 207 11.14 -4.59 -31.13
N LYS A 208 10.71 -3.98 -32.23
CA LYS A 208 9.50 -3.15 -32.27
C LYS A 208 8.25 -3.99 -32.05
N GLU A 209 7.17 -3.31 -31.66
CA GLU A 209 5.86 -3.91 -31.36
C GLU A 209 5.40 -4.90 -32.44
N ASN A 210 5.35 -6.18 -32.09
CA ASN A 210 4.76 -7.21 -32.94
C ASN A 210 3.28 -7.41 -32.57
N TYR A 211 2.44 -7.65 -33.57
CA TYR A 211 1.00 -7.72 -33.40
C TYR A 211 0.43 -9.08 -33.83
N GLY A 212 -0.45 -9.66 -33.03
CA GLY A 212 -1.28 -10.77 -33.52
C GLY A 212 -2.29 -10.24 -34.54
N ILE A 213 -3.15 -9.34 -34.09
CA ILE A 213 -4.13 -8.60 -34.91
C ILE A 213 -3.92 -7.10 -34.72
N TYR A 214 -3.85 -6.35 -35.82
CA TYR A 214 -3.73 -4.89 -35.80
C TYR A 214 -4.81 -4.22 -36.64
N ALA A 215 -5.70 -3.46 -36.00
CA ALA A 215 -6.80 -2.74 -36.65
C ALA A 215 -6.58 -1.21 -36.57
N LEU A 216 -6.62 -0.54 -37.72
CA LEU A 216 -6.35 0.88 -37.87
C LEU A 216 -7.52 1.66 -38.46
N ASN A 217 -7.48 2.99 -38.29
CA ASN A 217 -8.23 3.95 -39.11
C ASN A 217 -9.74 3.69 -39.17
N SER A 218 -10.37 3.32 -38.04
CA SER A 218 -11.80 2.94 -38.00
C SER A 218 -12.17 1.65 -38.73
N ALA A 219 -11.24 0.72 -38.91
CA ALA A 219 -11.51 -0.64 -39.36
C ALA A 219 -12.40 -1.39 -38.37
N ARG A 220 -13.44 -2.08 -38.86
CA ARG A 220 -14.43 -2.83 -38.07
C ARG A 220 -14.68 -4.22 -38.65
N GLY A 221 -15.28 -5.11 -37.85
CA GLY A 221 -15.64 -6.48 -38.29
C GLY A 221 -14.50 -7.48 -38.22
N ILE A 222 -13.56 -7.21 -37.33
CA ILE A 222 -12.42 -8.07 -37.03
C ILE A 222 -12.74 -8.86 -35.76
N LYS A 223 -12.58 -10.19 -35.83
CA LYS A 223 -12.93 -11.12 -34.77
C LYS A 223 -11.77 -12.06 -34.46
N ASN A 224 -11.50 -12.26 -33.18
CA ASN A 224 -10.69 -13.35 -32.66
C ASN A 224 -11.59 -14.34 -31.91
N THR A 225 -11.71 -15.54 -32.44
CA THR A 225 -12.45 -16.67 -31.87
C THR A 225 -11.54 -17.84 -31.49
N GLY A 226 -10.31 -17.84 -32.01
CA GLY A 226 -9.28 -18.85 -31.73
C GLY A 226 -8.29 -18.41 -30.66
N LEU A 227 -7.03 -18.84 -30.82
CA LEU A 227 -5.95 -18.59 -29.85
C LEU A 227 -4.98 -17.53 -30.37
N ILE A 228 -4.59 -16.61 -29.49
CA ILE A 228 -3.38 -15.79 -29.67
C ILE A 228 -2.42 -16.12 -28.54
N ASP A 229 -1.20 -16.53 -28.88
CA ASP A 229 -0.19 -16.98 -27.92
C ASP A 229 1.07 -16.12 -28.00
N ILE A 230 1.38 -15.44 -26.92
CA ILE A 230 2.45 -14.43 -26.84
C ILE A 230 3.58 -14.97 -25.97
N GLN A 231 4.67 -15.37 -26.61
CA GLN A 231 5.84 -15.95 -25.94
C GLN A 231 7.09 -15.06 -26.01
N GLY A 232 7.14 -14.14 -26.98
CA GLY A 232 8.24 -13.20 -27.19
C GLY A 232 8.27 -12.02 -26.21
N ILE A 233 8.89 -10.92 -26.62
CA ILE A 233 8.97 -9.64 -25.90
C ILE A 233 8.41 -8.51 -26.76
N ASN A 234 7.93 -7.44 -26.11
CA ASN A 234 7.34 -6.26 -26.74
C ASN A 234 6.25 -6.62 -27.79
N ALA A 235 5.41 -7.59 -27.48
CA ALA A 235 4.38 -8.10 -28.36
C ALA A 235 2.97 -7.77 -27.83
N ILE A 236 2.05 -7.56 -28.77
CA ILE A 236 0.66 -7.17 -28.49
C ILE A 236 -0.25 -8.16 -29.21
N GLY A 237 -1.11 -8.87 -28.47
CA GLY A 237 -2.02 -9.84 -29.07
C GLY A 237 -2.99 -9.19 -30.03
N ILE A 238 -3.72 -8.18 -29.56
CA ILE A 238 -4.66 -7.38 -30.36
C ILE A 238 -4.39 -5.90 -30.13
N LYS A 239 -4.07 -5.14 -31.18
CA LYS A 239 -3.99 -3.68 -31.14
C LYS A 239 -5.11 -3.05 -31.98
N SER A 240 -5.79 -2.09 -31.38
CA SER A 240 -6.71 -1.18 -32.06
C SER A 240 -6.20 0.25 -31.93
N LEU A 241 -6.09 0.96 -33.04
CA LEU A 241 -5.60 2.33 -33.07
C LEU A 241 -6.42 3.20 -34.04
N SER A 242 -6.55 4.50 -33.72
CA SER A 242 -7.23 5.50 -34.56
C SER A 242 -8.66 5.09 -34.97
N GLY A 243 -9.46 4.62 -34.01
CA GLY A 243 -10.86 4.27 -34.21
C GLY A 243 -11.13 2.80 -34.56
N GLY A 244 -10.10 1.97 -34.69
CA GLY A 244 -10.25 0.54 -34.97
C GLY A 244 -11.16 -0.19 -33.98
N GLN A 245 -11.74 -1.33 -34.38
CA GLN A 245 -12.60 -2.14 -33.52
C GLN A 245 -12.39 -3.63 -33.72
N VAL A 246 -12.11 -4.35 -32.63
CA VAL A 246 -11.90 -5.81 -32.63
C VAL A 246 -12.77 -6.47 -31.55
N GLU A 247 -13.39 -7.60 -31.88
CA GLU A 247 -14.11 -8.46 -30.95
C GLU A 247 -13.29 -9.74 -30.69
N SER A 248 -13.07 -10.11 -29.43
CA SER A 248 -12.34 -11.33 -29.06
C SER A 248 -13.18 -12.21 -28.12
N SER A 249 -13.72 -13.30 -28.64
CA SER A 249 -14.32 -14.38 -27.84
C SER A 249 -13.34 -15.54 -27.59
N GLY A 250 -12.20 -15.54 -28.28
CA GLY A 250 -11.14 -16.53 -28.13
C GLY A 250 -10.21 -16.27 -26.94
N ASP A 251 -9.19 -17.12 -26.81
CA ASP A 251 -8.19 -17.06 -25.74
C ASP A 251 -6.97 -16.24 -26.18
N ILE A 252 -6.42 -15.46 -25.24
CA ILE A 252 -5.14 -14.75 -25.39
C ILE A 252 -4.22 -15.19 -24.24
N ASN A 253 -3.12 -15.86 -24.56
CA ASN A 253 -2.12 -16.29 -23.57
C ASN A 253 -0.89 -15.40 -23.64
N ILE A 254 -0.39 -14.96 -22.48
CA ILE A 254 0.83 -14.17 -22.37
C ILE A 254 1.82 -14.93 -21.47
N THR A 255 2.69 -15.73 -22.08
CA THR A 255 3.74 -16.48 -21.38
C THR A 255 5.08 -15.75 -21.38
N GLY A 256 5.33 -14.89 -22.38
CA GLY A 256 6.51 -14.04 -22.40
C GLY A 256 6.43 -12.96 -21.33
N GLY A 257 7.48 -12.81 -20.53
CA GLY A 257 7.59 -11.77 -19.51
C GLY A 257 8.08 -10.42 -20.05
N ALA A 258 8.19 -9.44 -19.15
CA ALA A 258 8.91 -8.21 -19.38
C ALA A 258 10.38 -8.50 -19.62
N ASP A 259 10.96 -7.84 -20.61
CA ASP A 259 12.39 -7.98 -20.88
C ASP A 259 13.20 -7.31 -19.75
N PRO A 260 14.08 -8.03 -19.02
CA PRO A 260 14.83 -7.46 -17.91
C PRO A 260 15.76 -6.32 -18.33
N SER A 261 16.22 -6.30 -19.58
CA SER A 261 17.20 -5.32 -20.06
C SER A 261 16.58 -3.99 -20.47
N THR A 262 15.38 -4.03 -21.06
CA THR A 262 14.70 -2.84 -21.61
C THR A 262 13.46 -2.43 -20.82
N GLY A 263 12.93 -3.32 -19.97
CA GLY A 263 11.65 -3.13 -19.28
C GLY A 263 10.42 -3.23 -20.20
N LEU A 264 10.60 -3.60 -21.47
CA LEU A 264 9.49 -3.72 -22.42
C LEU A 264 8.59 -4.91 -22.06
N ARG A 265 7.28 -4.68 -22.06
CA ARG A 265 6.26 -5.62 -21.61
C ARG A 265 5.42 -6.16 -22.78
N ASN A 266 4.85 -7.33 -22.59
CA ASN A 266 3.84 -7.87 -23.50
C ASN A 266 2.43 -7.45 -23.07
N TYR A 267 1.54 -7.33 -24.05
CA TYR A 267 0.16 -6.93 -23.87
C TYR A 267 -0.79 -7.94 -24.52
N GLY A 268 -1.81 -8.40 -23.81
CA GLY A 268 -2.87 -9.21 -24.41
C GLY A 268 -3.68 -8.41 -25.43
N ALA A 269 -4.18 -7.25 -25.01
CA ALA A 269 -4.87 -6.31 -25.87
C ALA A 269 -4.51 -4.84 -25.56
N TRP A 270 -4.49 -4.01 -26.58
CA TRP A 270 -4.19 -2.58 -26.49
C TRP A 270 -5.18 -1.79 -27.37
N SER A 271 -5.96 -0.90 -26.76
CA SER A 271 -6.83 0.04 -27.46
C SER A 271 -6.35 1.48 -27.27
N GLU A 272 -6.05 2.16 -28.38
CA GLU A 272 -5.44 3.50 -28.36
C GLU A 272 -6.13 4.50 -29.26
N GLY A 273 -6.37 5.70 -28.75
CA GLY A 273 -6.98 6.79 -29.50
C GLY A 273 -8.51 6.79 -29.42
N LEU A 274 -9.09 7.94 -29.72
CA LEU A 274 -10.53 8.15 -29.73
C LEU A 274 -11.25 7.12 -30.62
N ASN A 275 -12.37 6.59 -30.12
CA ASN A 275 -13.22 5.58 -30.77
C ASN A 275 -12.58 4.20 -31.00
N SER A 276 -11.32 3.99 -30.60
CA SER A 276 -10.70 2.66 -30.64
C SER A 276 -11.34 1.74 -29.60
N LEU A 277 -11.59 0.49 -29.99
CA LEU A 277 -12.25 -0.50 -29.15
C LEU A 277 -11.66 -1.90 -29.31
N VAL A 278 -11.35 -2.55 -28.19
CA VAL A 278 -11.20 -4.02 -28.16
C VAL A 278 -12.23 -4.56 -27.16
N ASN A 279 -13.20 -5.32 -27.65
CA ASN A 279 -14.22 -5.98 -26.83
C ASN A 279 -13.83 -7.44 -26.60
N ILE A 280 -13.72 -7.84 -25.35
CA ILE A 280 -13.29 -9.18 -24.94
C ILE A 280 -14.43 -9.89 -24.21
N SER A 281 -14.85 -11.03 -24.76
CA SER A 281 -15.79 -11.95 -24.12
C SER A 281 -15.17 -13.33 -23.81
N GLY A 282 -13.94 -13.57 -24.27
CA GLY A 282 -13.09 -14.72 -23.92
C GLY A 282 -12.10 -14.42 -22.79
N SER A 283 -11.04 -15.23 -22.66
CA SER A 283 -10.07 -15.10 -21.56
C SER A 283 -8.74 -14.50 -22.01
N VAL A 284 -8.17 -13.61 -21.20
CA VAL A 284 -6.77 -13.18 -21.28
C VAL A 284 -6.01 -13.80 -20.10
N LYS A 285 -4.99 -14.62 -20.35
CA LYS A 285 -4.26 -15.36 -19.31
C LYS A 285 -2.83 -14.82 -19.17
N LEU A 286 -2.51 -14.31 -17.99
CA LEU A 286 -1.21 -13.80 -17.61
C LEU A 286 -0.37 -14.93 -16.97
N LYS A 287 0.79 -15.21 -17.56
CA LYS A 287 1.76 -16.21 -17.06
C LYS A 287 3.19 -15.66 -16.99
N GLY A 288 3.55 -14.75 -17.89
CA GLY A 288 4.88 -14.12 -17.90
C GLY A 288 5.02 -13.03 -16.84
N ASP A 289 6.19 -12.93 -16.22
CA ASP A 289 6.49 -11.88 -15.25
C ASP A 289 6.35 -10.50 -15.90
N GLY A 290 5.75 -9.53 -15.22
CA GLY A 290 5.62 -8.19 -15.78
C GLY A 290 4.68 -8.05 -16.98
N ALA A 291 3.96 -9.11 -17.37
CA ALA A 291 2.98 -9.05 -18.46
C ALA A 291 1.82 -8.09 -18.12
N ILE A 292 1.21 -7.50 -19.15
CA ILE A 292 0.03 -6.65 -19.04
C ILE A 292 -1.14 -7.32 -19.78
N GLY A 293 -2.26 -7.49 -19.09
CA GLY A 293 -3.44 -8.14 -19.67
C GLY A 293 -4.04 -7.29 -20.76
N VAL A 294 -4.60 -6.15 -20.38
CA VAL A 294 -5.21 -5.20 -21.31
C VAL A 294 -4.81 -3.76 -21.02
N HIS A 295 -4.67 -2.96 -22.08
CA HIS A 295 -4.25 -1.58 -22.01
C HIS A 295 -5.21 -0.66 -22.77
N ALA A 296 -5.69 0.40 -22.11
CA ALA A 296 -6.45 1.48 -22.71
C ALA A 296 -5.65 2.79 -22.65
N ARG A 297 -5.44 3.45 -23.80
CA ARG A 297 -4.60 4.65 -23.91
C ARG A 297 -5.23 5.75 -24.75
N GLY A 298 -5.02 7.00 -24.36
CA GLY A 298 -5.37 8.18 -25.16
C GLY A 298 -6.82 8.20 -25.64
N GLN A 299 -7.79 7.94 -24.75
CA GLN A 299 -9.24 7.82 -25.05
C GLN A 299 -9.67 6.50 -25.70
N GLY A 300 -8.77 5.53 -25.83
CA GLY A 300 -9.11 4.17 -26.21
C GLY A 300 -9.99 3.48 -25.16
N THR A 301 -10.81 2.54 -25.60
CA THR A 301 -11.69 1.74 -24.74
C THR A 301 -11.38 0.26 -24.85
N ILE A 302 -11.32 -0.44 -23.72
CA ILE A 302 -11.43 -1.90 -23.63
C ILE A 302 -12.79 -2.24 -23.04
N GLY A 303 -13.54 -3.13 -23.69
CA GLY A 303 -14.79 -3.67 -23.16
C GLY A 303 -14.60 -5.11 -22.69
N LEU A 304 -15.20 -5.46 -21.55
CA LEU A 304 -15.34 -6.84 -21.08
C LEU A 304 -16.84 -7.17 -20.99
N SER A 305 -17.26 -8.29 -21.57
CA SER A 305 -18.67 -8.69 -21.59
C SER A 305 -18.82 -10.20 -21.45
N GLY A 306 -20.00 -10.68 -21.05
CA GLY A 306 -20.26 -12.12 -20.91
C GLY A 306 -19.27 -12.79 -19.93
N ASN A 307 -18.43 -13.68 -20.45
CA ASN A 307 -17.40 -14.40 -19.68
C ASN A 307 -16.01 -13.74 -19.75
N GLY A 308 -15.92 -12.52 -20.30
CA GLY A 308 -14.67 -11.79 -20.46
C GLY A 308 -13.91 -11.62 -19.16
N GLN A 309 -12.66 -12.07 -19.09
CA GLN A 309 -11.85 -11.98 -17.86
C GLN A 309 -10.35 -11.91 -18.15
N VAL A 310 -9.61 -11.31 -17.22
CA VAL A 310 -8.15 -11.34 -17.16
C VAL A 310 -7.74 -12.22 -15.99
N ASN A 311 -7.04 -13.32 -16.26
CA ASN A 311 -6.70 -14.34 -15.28
C ASN A 311 -5.20 -14.35 -15.00
N PHE A 312 -4.83 -14.06 -13.76
CA PHE A 312 -3.49 -14.25 -13.22
C PHE A 312 -3.28 -15.74 -12.97
N SER A 313 -2.48 -16.39 -13.82
CA SER A 313 -2.36 -17.86 -13.86
C SER A 313 -0.99 -18.35 -13.39
N ASP A 314 0.05 -17.52 -13.52
CA ASP A 314 1.44 -17.77 -13.11
C ASP A 314 2.23 -16.45 -13.14
N GLY A 315 3.49 -16.45 -12.71
CA GLY A 315 4.41 -15.30 -12.75
C GLY A 315 4.19 -14.26 -11.65
N GLU A 316 4.94 -13.15 -11.70
CA GLU A 316 4.90 -12.05 -10.73
C GLU A 316 4.93 -10.65 -11.39
N ASN A 317 4.64 -9.58 -10.64
CA ASN A 317 4.75 -8.17 -11.08
C ASN A 317 3.87 -7.79 -12.30
N GLN A 318 2.77 -8.52 -12.50
CA GLN A 318 1.86 -8.35 -13.63
C GLN A 318 0.86 -7.23 -13.40
N ILE A 319 0.25 -6.74 -14.49
CA ILE A 319 -0.87 -5.79 -14.43
C ILE A 319 -2.05 -6.36 -15.22
N GLY A 320 -3.21 -6.48 -14.59
CA GLY A 320 -4.42 -6.95 -15.26
C GLY A 320 -4.95 -5.92 -16.26
N TYR A 321 -5.25 -4.73 -15.75
CA TYR A 321 -5.83 -3.59 -16.47
C TYR A 321 -4.92 -2.37 -16.34
N PHE A 322 -4.37 -1.89 -17.44
CA PHE A 322 -3.58 -0.66 -17.45
C PHE A 322 -4.32 0.46 -18.20
N VAL A 323 -4.69 1.54 -17.52
CA VAL A 323 -5.40 2.67 -18.12
C VAL A 323 -4.49 3.90 -18.07
N TYR A 324 -4.20 4.48 -19.22
CA TYR A 324 -3.31 5.62 -19.33
C TYR A 324 -3.97 6.78 -20.09
N GLY A 325 -3.92 7.97 -19.51
CA GLY A 325 -4.42 9.19 -20.15
C GLY A 325 -5.90 9.46 -19.85
N ALA A 326 -6.23 10.75 -19.76
CA ALA A 326 -7.59 11.22 -19.58
C ALA A 326 -8.54 10.67 -20.67
N GLY A 327 -9.71 10.20 -20.24
CA GLY A 327 -10.75 9.68 -21.12
C GLY A 327 -10.56 8.23 -21.58
N SER A 328 -9.42 7.59 -21.32
CA SER A 328 -9.23 6.15 -21.52
C SER A 328 -10.08 5.33 -20.56
N LYS A 329 -10.63 4.18 -21.00
CA LYS A 329 -11.66 3.46 -20.23
C LYS A 329 -11.54 1.94 -20.32
N ILE A 330 -11.87 1.28 -19.22
CA ILE A 330 -12.24 -0.14 -19.16
C ILE A 330 -13.73 -0.22 -18.81
N ASN A 331 -14.54 -0.75 -19.72
CA ASN A 331 -15.96 -0.97 -19.48
C ASN A 331 -16.19 -2.45 -19.18
N ASN A 332 -16.35 -2.79 -17.89
CA ASN A 332 -16.59 -4.16 -17.49
C ASN A 332 -18.08 -4.44 -17.23
N THR A 333 -18.67 -5.29 -18.06
CA THR A 333 -20.04 -5.83 -17.93
C THR A 333 -20.03 -7.36 -17.86
N SER A 334 -18.86 -7.97 -17.68
CA SER A 334 -18.71 -9.41 -17.61
C SER A 334 -19.05 -9.95 -16.21
N THR A 335 -19.21 -11.26 -16.15
CA THR A 335 -19.34 -12.04 -14.91
C THR A 335 -18.01 -12.66 -14.46
N GLY A 336 -16.93 -12.35 -15.19
CA GLY A 336 -15.59 -12.87 -14.93
C GLY A 336 -15.05 -12.40 -13.59
N THR A 337 -14.33 -13.28 -12.90
CA THR A 337 -13.74 -12.96 -11.60
C THR A 337 -12.71 -11.84 -11.74
N GLN A 338 -12.73 -10.87 -10.82
CA GLN A 338 -11.78 -9.77 -10.77
C GLN A 338 -10.86 -9.99 -9.57
N ASP A 339 -9.88 -10.88 -9.72
CA ASP A 339 -8.94 -11.24 -8.65
C ASP A 339 -7.51 -11.26 -9.17
N VAL A 340 -6.61 -10.54 -8.49
CA VAL A 340 -5.17 -10.67 -8.70
C VAL A 340 -4.60 -11.70 -7.73
N THR A 341 -4.26 -12.88 -8.26
CA THR A 341 -3.84 -14.06 -7.48
C THR A 341 -2.32 -14.24 -7.42
N THR A 342 -1.57 -13.55 -8.27
CA THR A 342 -0.11 -13.66 -8.36
C THR A 342 0.60 -12.59 -7.52
N LYS A 343 1.83 -12.89 -7.11
CA LYS A 343 2.60 -12.05 -6.19
C LYS A 343 3.02 -10.73 -6.83
N ASN A 344 3.09 -9.67 -6.01
CA ASN A 344 3.51 -8.31 -6.41
C ASN A 344 2.73 -7.74 -7.61
N SER A 345 1.57 -8.30 -7.94
CA SER A 345 0.83 -7.98 -9.14
C SER A 345 -0.31 -7.01 -8.82
N THR A 346 -0.72 -6.25 -9.82
CA THR A 346 -1.76 -5.24 -9.71
C THR A 346 -2.96 -5.62 -10.56
N LEU A 347 -4.17 -5.61 -9.99
CA LEU A 347 -5.37 -5.83 -10.79
C LEU A 347 -5.60 -4.67 -11.76
N MET A 348 -5.67 -3.43 -11.26
CA MET A 348 -5.86 -2.22 -12.07
C MET A 348 -4.83 -1.14 -11.76
N ARG A 349 -4.15 -0.65 -12.79
CA ARG A 349 -3.25 0.51 -12.72
C ARG A 349 -3.81 1.66 -13.56
N LEU A 350 -3.89 2.84 -12.95
CA LEU A 350 -4.29 4.10 -13.58
C LEU A 350 -3.09 5.05 -13.58
N ASP A 351 -2.80 5.68 -14.72
CA ASP A 351 -1.69 6.64 -14.84
C ASP A 351 -2.01 7.76 -15.85
N GLY A 352 -1.25 8.85 -15.80
CA GLY A 352 -1.28 9.93 -16.78
C GLY A 352 -2.60 10.68 -16.89
N GLY A 353 -3.35 10.83 -15.79
CA GLY A 353 -4.65 11.51 -15.79
C GLY A 353 -5.84 10.59 -16.07
N ALA A 354 -5.65 9.27 -16.03
CA ALA A 354 -6.74 8.31 -16.11
C ALA A 354 -7.67 8.41 -14.88
N ALA A 355 -8.95 8.07 -15.07
CA ALA A 355 -9.92 8.08 -13.99
C ALA A 355 -10.69 6.77 -13.90
N PHE A 356 -10.94 6.33 -12.68
CA PHE A 356 -11.84 5.22 -12.38
C PHE A 356 -12.95 5.69 -11.44
N THR A 357 -14.18 5.25 -11.70
CA THR A 357 -15.34 5.53 -10.87
C THR A 357 -16.16 4.26 -10.70
N GLY A 358 -16.18 3.74 -9.49
CA GLY A 358 -16.98 2.57 -9.13
C GLY A 358 -18.48 2.90 -9.09
N SER A 359 -19.30 1.87 -9.20
CA SER A 359 -20.75 1.99 -9.03
C SER A 359 -21.09 2.50 -7.63
N SER A 360 -22.14 3.31 -7.50
CA SER A 360 -22.67 3.70 -6.18
C SER A 360 -23.25 2.51 -5.41
N ALA A 361 -23.60 1.41 -6.08
CA ALA A 361 -24.06 0.17 -5.48
C ALA A 361 -22.92 -0.85 -5.29
N SER A 362 -23.02 -1.69 -4.26
CA SER A 362 -22.08 -2.77 -3.91
C SER A 362 -22.16 -3.99 -4.83
N THR A 363 -22.25 -3.74 -6.13
CA THR A 363 -22.41 -4.76 -7.18
C THR A 363 -21.08 -5.16 -7.82
N SER A 364 -20.07 -4.30 -7.76
CA SER A 364 -18.72 -4.60 -8.26
C SER A 364 -17.86 -5.16 -7.13
N THR A 365 -17.23 -6.31 -7.37
CA THR A 365 -16.25 -6.92 -6.45
C THR A 365 -14.91 -7.03 -7.14
N MET A 366 -13.85 -6.62 -6.45
CA MET A 366 -12.46 -6.82 -6.85
C MET A 366 -11.67 -7.43 -5.69
N SER A 367 -10.68 -8.26 -5.98
CA SER A 367 -9.90 -8.97 -4.97
C SER A 367 -8.40 -8.92 -5.26
N ALA A 368 -7.61 -8.97 -4.18
CA ALA A 368 -6.18 -9.16 -4.17
C ALA A 368 -5.86 -10.37 -3.30
N SER A 369 -5.72 -11.54 -3.93
CA SER A 369 -5.46 -12.81 -3.25
C SER A 369 -3.98 -13.23 -3.29
N GLY A 370 -3.17 -12.66 -4.18
CA GLY A 370 -1.73 -12.89 -4.22
C GLY A 370 -0.96 -12.14 -3.12
N ASP A 371 0.18 -12.68 -2.71
CA ASP A 371 1.04 -12.01 -1.73
C ASP A 371 1.55 -10.66 -2.25
N ASN A 372 1.49 -9.62 -1.43
CA ASN A 372 1.84 -8.24 -1.77
C ASN A 372 1.14 -7.74 -3.05
N SER A 373 0.01 -8.34 -3.44
CA SER A 373 -0.76 -7.90 -4.59
C SER A 373 -1.62 -6.68 -4.26
N THR A 374 -1.94 -5.89 -5.27
CA THR A 374 -2.70 -4.64 -5.11
C THR A 374 -3.92 -4.62 -6.00
N VAL A 375 -5.08 -4.24 -5.47
CA VAL A 375 -6.29 -4.14 -6.28
C VAL A 375 -6.22 -2.95 -7.23
N ILE A 376 -6.03 -1.73 -6.69
CA ILE A 376 -5.94 -0.51 -7.51
C ILE A 376 -4.67 0.26 -7.17
N VAL A 377 -3.88 0.56 -8.20
CA VAL A 377 -2.79 1.55 -8.15
C VAL A 377 -3.20 2.76 -8.98
N ALA A 378 -3.17 3.94 -8.41
CA ALA A 378 -3.34 5.20 -9.12
C ALA A 378 -2.11 6.08 -8.94
N THR A 379 -1.52 6.51 -10.05
CA THR A 379 -0.25 7.23 -10.04
C THR A 379 -0.28 8.43 -11.01
N GLY A 380 0.48 9.47 -10.70
CA GLY A 380 0.61 10.64 -11.56
C GLY A 380 -0.47 11.70 -11.36
N THR A 381 -0.08 12.96 -11.58
CA THR A 381 -0.94 14.14 -11.50
C THR A 381 -2.19 14.01 -12.37
N GLY A 382 -3.34 14.36 -11.78
CA GLY A 382 -4.65 14.33 -12.44
C GLY A 382 -5.29 12.94 -12.52
N THR A 383 -4.58 11.88 -12.15
CA THR A 383 -5.15 10.53 -12.04
C THR A 383 -6.09 10.47 -10.84
N ARG A 384 -7.28 9.88 -11.00
CA ARG A 384 -8.31 9.80 -9.96
C ARG A 384 -8.91 8.41 -9.79
N VAL A 385 -9.08 7.99 -8.54
CA VAL A 385 -9.91 6.84 -8.16
C VAL A 385 -11.09 7.31 -7.33
N ASP A 386 -12.27 6.80 -7.66
CA ASP A 386 -13.44 6.84 -6.80
C ASP A 386 -14.00 5.42 -6.67
N SER A 387 -14.02 4.86 -5.46
CA SER A 387 -14.47 3.48 -5.26
C SER A 387 -15.97 3.31 -5.45
N GLY A 388 -16.76 4.39 -5.28
CA GLY A 388 -18.20 4.26 -5.07
C GLY A 388 -18.51 3.33 -3.91
N GLY A 389 -19.49 2.44 -4.08
CA GLY A 389 -19.90 1.42 -3.11
C GLY A 389 -19.30 0.02 -3.33
N MET A 390 -18.22 -0.13 -4.10
CA MET A 390 -17.67 -1.45 -4.44
C MET A 390 -17.27 -2.30 -3.23
N THR A 391 -17.17 -3.62 -3.44
CA THR A 391 -16.53 -4.55 -2.49
C THR A 391 -15.08 -4.80 -2.92
N VAL A 392 -14.14 -4.67 -1.98
CA VAL A 392 -12.72 -4.94 -2.17
C VAL A 392 -12.28 -6.00 -1.17
N ASN A 393 -11.85 -7.17 -1.64
CA ASN A 393 -11.31 -8.23 -0.78
C ASN A 393 -9.78 -8.22 -0.83
N VAL A 394 -9.13 -8.02 0.32
CA VAL A 394 -7.68 -7.98 0.46
C VAL A 394 -7.26 -9.23 1.20
N ASN A 395 -7.08 -10.33 0.47
CA ASN A 395 -6.94 -11.69 1.00
C ASN A 395 -5.48 -12.16 1.10
N GLY A 396 -4.61 -11.67 0.20
CA GLY A 396 -3.20 -12.07 0.17
C GLY A 396 -2.41 -11.51 1.35
N LYS A 397 -1.30 -12.18 1.70
CA LYS A 397 -0.40 -11.68 2.74
C LYS A 397 0.19 -10.33 2.32
N ASN A 398 0.13 -9.32 3.19
CA ASN A 398 0.57 -7.95 2.92
C ASN A 398 -0.06 -7.33 1.65
N ALA A 399 -1.20 -7.86 1.18
CA ALA A 399 -1.88 -7.31 0.02
C ALA A 399 -2.48 -5.94 0.35
N THR A 400 -2.67 -5.12 -0.68
CA THR A 400 -3.18 -3.74 -0.56
C THR A 400 -4.47 -3.56 -1.35
N GLY A 401 -5.48 -2.92 -0.75
CA GLY A 401 -6.68 -2.51 -1.46
C GLY A 401 -6.37 -1.39 -2.47
N PHE A 402 -6.01 -0.22 -1.96
CA PHE A 402 -5.78 0.98 -2.77
C PHE A 402 -4.38 1.55 -2.53
N LEU A 403 -3.58 1.73 -3.58
CA LEU A 403 -2.35 2.50 -3.55
C LEU A 403 -2.52 3.76 -4.39
N ILE A 404 -2.56 4.91 -3.73
CA ILE A 404 -2.66 6.22 -4.36
C ILE A 404 -1.33 6.91 -4.23
N GLU A 405 -0.66 7.17 -5.35
CA GLU A 405 0.71 7.66 -5.35
C GLU A 405 1.00 8.79 -6.35
N GLY A 406 2.14 9.45 -6.19
CA GLY A 406 2.76 10.22 -7.27
C GLY A 406 1.94 11.38 -7.82
N GLY A 407 1.15 12.06 -6.98
CA GLY A 407 0.28 13.19 -7.34
C GLY A 407 -1.16 12.80 -7.69
N ALA A 408 -1.54 11.52 -7.54
CA ALA A 408 -2.90 11.04 -7.77
C ALA A 408 -3.85 11.36 -6.60
N THR A 409 -5.16 11.30 -6.87
CA THR A 409 -6.21 11.49 -5.86
C THR A 409 -7.11 10.26 -5.74
N GLY A 410 -7.41 9.83 -4.52
CA GLY A 410 -8.26 8.69 -4.23
C GLY A 410 -9.43 9.04 -3.30
N ASN A 411 -10.61 8.50 -3.60
CA ASN A 411 -11.79 8.55 -2.75
C ASN A 411 -12.32 7.13 -2.53
N ILE A 412 -12.26 6.65 -1.29
CA ILE A 412 -12.93 5.42 -0.84
C ILE A 412 -14.26 5.85 -0.21
N GLY A 413 -15.36 5.61 -0.92
CA GLY A 413 -16.71 5.99 -0.48
C GLY A 413 -17.13 5.30 0.81
N SER A 414 -18.01 5.94 1.58
CA SER A 414 -18.51 5.38 2.85
C SER A 414 -19.38 4.13 2.71
N THR A 415 -19.90 3.88 1.51
CA THR A 415 -20.64 2.66 1.17
C THR A 415 -19.75 1.55 0.61
N ALA A 416 -18.45 1.80 0.42
CA ALA A 416 -17.52 0.76 0.01
C ALA A 416 -17.31 -0.26 1.15
N SER A 417 -17.13 -1.53 0.77
CA SER A 417 -16.85 -2.62 1.71
C SER A 417 -15.44 -3.14 1.47
N ILE A 418 -14.50 -2.83 2.35
CA ILE A 418 -13.14 -3.38 2.30
C ILE A 418 -13.02 -4.53 3.31
N LYS A 419 -12.65 -5.72 2.84
CA LYS A 419 -12.44 -6.91 3.68
C LYS A 419 -10.96 -7.23 3.79
N LEU A 420 -10.37 -6.96 4.95
CA LEU A 420 -8.96 -7.27 5.24
C LEU A 420 -8.86 -8.70 5.78
N SER A 421 -8.64 -9.65 4.86
CA SER A 421 -8.69 -11.09 5.13
C SER A 421 -7.33 -11.79 4.95
N GLY A 422 -6.26 -11.05 4.65
CA GLY A 422 -4.88 -11.52 4.67
C GLY A 422 -4.14 -11.04 5.92
N GLU A 423 -3.16 -11.82 6.38
CA GLU A 423 -2.18 -11.37 7.39
C GLU A 423 -1.44 -10.13 6.85
N GLY A 424 -1.35 -9.06 7.64
CA GLY A 424 -0.68 -7.84 7.20
C GLY A 424 -1.42 -7.05 6.09
N ALA A 425 -2.67 -7.41 5.77
CA ALA A 425 -3.43 -6.73 4.73
C ALA A 425 -3.64 -5.23 5.03
N ILE A 426 -3.60 -4.41 3.99
CA ILE A 426 -3.66 -2.94 4.07
C ILE A 426 -4.88 -2.44 3.29
N ALA A 427 -5.75 -1.61 3.91
CA ALA A 427 -6.93 -1.11 3.21
C ALA A 427 -6.55 -0.06 2.14
N GLY A 428 -5.69 0.89 2.49
CA GLY A 428 -5.17 1.86 1.53
C GLY A 428 -3.91 2.60 1.96
N ILE A 429 -3.16 3.07 0.96
CA ILE A 429 -1.90 3.79 1.11
C ILE A 429 -2.00 5.08 0.28
N ALA A 430 -1.65 6.21 0.91
CA ALA A 430 -1.34 7.47 0.24
C ALA A 430 0.17 7.68 0.27
N ASP A 431 0.82 7.68 -0.89
CA ASP A 431 2.28 7.77 -1.02
C ASP A 431 2.69 8.91 -1.95
N GLY A 432 3.29 9.97 -1.43
CA GLY A 432 3.65 11.09 -2.30
C GLY A 432 4.66 10.71 -3.39
N GLN A 433 5.45 9.65 -3.19
CA GLN A 433 6.40 9.16 -4.16
C GLN A 433 5.72 8.24 -5.19
N GLY A 434 5.75 8.64 -6.46
CA GLY A 434 5.23 7.81 -7.56
C GLY A 434 6.27 6.85 -8.12
N HIS A 435 5.80 5.75 -8.72
CA HIS A 435 6.64 4.74 -9.36
C HIS A 435 6.27 4.55 -10.83
N ASP A 436 7.26 4.21 -11.67
CA ASP A 436 7.04 3.86 -13.07
C ASP A 436 6.62 2.38 -13.24
N LEU A 437 6.50 1.92 -14.50
CA LEU A 437 6.13 0.53 -14.78
C LEU A 437 7.22 -0.48 -14.38
N THR A 438 8.47 -0.07 -14.18
CA THR A 438 9.54 -0.96 -13.69
C THR A 438 9.53 -1.07 -12.17
N GLY A 439 8.77 -0.21 -11.48
CA GLY A 439 8.80 -0.07 -10.03
C GLY A 439 9.86 0.91 -9.54
N ALA A 440 10.57 1.59 -10.45
CA ALA A 440 11.52 2.63 -10.09
C ALA A 440 10.79 3.92 -9.67
N GLU A 441 11.36 4.61 -8.67
CA GLU A 441 10.85 5.90 -8.22
C GLU A 441 10.92 6.94 -9.35
N LYS A 442 9.81 7.64 -9.58
CA LYS A 442 9.76 8.79 -10.47
C LYS A 442 10.47 9.98 -9.80
N ILE A 443 11.25 10.72 -10.57
CA ILE A 443 11.79 12.00 -10.11
C ILE A 443 10.63 12.98 -9.99
N MET A 444 10.40 13.48 -8.78
CA MET A 444 9.27 14.34 -8.44
C MET A 444 9.69 15.49 -7.55
N THR A 445 9.04 16.63 -7.72
CA THR A 445 9.13 17.77 -6.79
C THR A 445 8.28 17.54 -5.54
N GLU A 446 8.63 18.19 -4.44
CA GLU A 446 7.84 18.21 -3.21
C GLU A 446 6.37 18.62 -3.44
N ALA A 447 6.13 19.55 -4.36
CA ALA A 447 4.78 20.00 -4.70
C ALA A 447 3.95 18.89 -5.37
N GLU A 448 4.57 18.10 -6.25
CA GLU A 448 3.90 16.96 -6.88
C GLU A 448 3.66 15.84 -5.86
N LYS A 449 4.60 15.59 -4.94
CA LYS A 449 4.42 14.62 -3.87
C LYS A 449 3.24 14.99 -2.96
N LYS A 450 3.17 16.25 -2.52
CA LYS A 450 2.10 16.82 -1.68
C LYS A 450 0.72 16.82 -2.34
N ALA A 451 0.65 16.76 -3.67
CA ALA A 451 -0.62 16.67 -4.37
C ALA A 451 -1.31 15.30 -4.18
N THR A 452 -0.57 14.29 -3.72
CA THR A 452 -1.12 12.95 -3.46
C THR A 452 -2.08 12.98 -2.27
N SER A 453 -3.31 12.52 -2.48
CA SER A 453 -4.30 12.48 -1.40
C SER A 453 -5.22 11.27 -1.46
N LEU A 454 -5.56 10.72 -0.29
CA LEU A 454 -6.56 9.68 -0.10
C LEU A 454 -7.62 10.13 0.92
N THR A 455 -8.87 10.19 0.48
CA THR A 455 -10.03 10.37 1.37
C THR A 455 -10.72 9.02 1.54
N ALA A 456 -10.92 8.57 2.78
CA ALA A 456 -11.48 7.27 3.10
C ALA A 456 -12.68 7.36 4.06
N GLY A 457 -13.84 6.87 3.62
CA GLY A 457 -15.06 6.84 4.43
C GLY A 457 -15.55 5.44 4.80
N ALA A 458 -14.91 4.38 4.30
CA ALA A 458 -15.35 3.00 4.54
C ALA A 458 -15.03 2.56 5.98
N ASN A 459 -15.99 1.88 6.62
CA ASN A 459 -15.74 1.22 7.89
C ASN A 459 -14.87 -0.03 7.68
N LEU A 460 -13.84 -0.19 8.50
CA LEU A 460 -12.90 -1.31 8.44
C LEU A 460 -13.11 -2.25 9.63
N ASN A 461 -13.14 -3.55 9.36
CA ASN A 461 -13.26 -4.57 10.38
C ASN A 461 -12.32 -5.73 10.03
N SER A 462 -11.54 -6.22 10.99
CA SER A 462 -10.73 -7.43 10.82
C SER A 462 -10.40 -8.09 12.15
N SER A 463 -10.19 -9.41 12.12
CA SER A 463 -9.72 -10.22 13.25
C SER A 463 -8.34 -10.81 13.01
N LEU A 464 -7.63 -10.36 11.97
CA LEU A 464 -6.32 -10.88 11.62
C LEU A 464 -5.21 -10.03 12.20
N ASN A 465 -4.09 -10.69 12.48
CA ASN A 465 -2.91 -10.05 13.02
C ASN A 465 -2.23 -9.16 11.98
N GLY A 466 -1.59 -8.10 12.44
CA GLY A 466 -0.73 -7.24 11.62
C GLY A 466 -1.48 -6.38 10.60
N VAL A 467 -2.82 -6.43 10.52
CA VAL A 467 -3.56 -5.63 9.55
C VAL A 467 -3.35 -4.14 9.79
N VAL A 468 -3.30 -3.38 8.69
CA VAL A 468 -3.20 -1.93 8.72
C VAL A 468 -4.42 -1.33 8.04
N GLY A 469 -5.07 -0.37 8.69
CA GLY A 469 -6.17 0.36 8.07
C GLY A 469 -5.64 1.22 6.92
N TYR A 470 -5.00 2.33 7.25
CA TYR A 470 -4.49 3.26 6.26
C TYR A 470 -3.07 3.75 6.56
N ILE A 471 -2.32 4.03 5.50
CA ILE A 471 -0.96 4.58 5.58
C ILE A 471 -0.89 5.90 4.80
N ALA A 472 -0.21 6.90 5.35
CA ALA A 472 0.19 8.11 4.65
C ALA A 472 1.71 8.30 4.76
N ARG A 473 2.40 8.53 3.64
CA ARG A 473 3.86 8.70 3.62
C ARG A 473 4.34 9.61 2.49
N ASN A 474 5.62 9.99 2.55
CA ASN A 474 6.30 10.76 1.51
C ASN A 474 5.57 12.06 1.14
N LEU A 475 5.07 12.79 2.14
CA LEU A 475 4.32 14.06 1.98
C LEU A 475 2.88 13.94 1.49
N ALA A 476 2.34 12.73 1.35
CA ALA A 476 0.93 12.56 1.01
C ALA A 476 -0.01 12.97 2.15
N THR A 477 -1.27 13.23 1.79
CA THR A 477 -2.35 13.50 2.76
C THR A 477 -3.36 12.35 2.80
N LEU A 478 -3.74 11.93 3.99
CA LEU A 478 -4.80 10.96 4.26
C LEU A 478 -5.88 11.57 5.15
N THR A 479 -7.14 11.46 4.74
CA THR A 479 -8.31 11.85 5.54
C THR A 479 -9.24 10.67 5.72
N ASN A 480 -9.44 10.20 6.96
CA ASN A 480 -10.35 9.11 7.30
C ASN A 480 -11.60 9.61 8.06
N SER A 481 -12.76 9.08 7.71
CA SER A 481 -14.03 9.26 8.43
C SER A 481 -14.74 7.95 8.76
N GLY A 482 -14.26 6.81 8.24
CA GLY A 482 -14.79 5.49 8.58
C GLY A 482 -14.31 5.00 9.93
N ASN A 483 -15.14 4.24 10.65
CA ASN A 483 -14.72 3.59 11.89
C ASN A 483 -13.79 2.41 11.59
N ILE A 484 -12.85 2.14 12.50
CA ILE A 484 -11.90 1.03 12.40
C ILE A 484 -12.06 0.14 13.64
N VAL A 485 -12.31 -1.16 13.42
CA VAL A 485 -12.44 -2.16 14.49
C VAL A 485 -11.54 -3.34 14.18
N PHE A 486 -10.43 -3.47 14.92
CA PHE A 486 -9.46 -4.55 14.75
C PHE A 486 -9.33 -5.37 16.02
N SER A 487 -9.46 -6.70 15.89
CA SER A 487 -9.38 -7.64 17.01
C SER A 487 -8.17 -8.58 16.97
N GLY A 488 -7.40 -8.56 15.88
CA GLY A 488 -6.13 -9.27 15.81
C GLY A 488 -5.01 -8.53 16.56
N ASP A 489 -3.92 -9.24 16.82
CA ASP A 489 -2.73 -8.69 17.48
C ASP A 489 -1.88 -7.84 16.52
N ASN A 490 -1.12 -6.90 17.07
CA ASN A 490 -0.17 -6.07 16.34
C ASN A 490 -0.79 -5.30 15.16
N THR A 491 -2.06 -4.91 15.27
CA THR A 491 -2.77 -4.19 14.20
C THR A 491 -2.51 -2.69 14.30
N THR A 492 -2.59 -1.98 13.17
CA THR A 492 -2.46 -0.51 13.15
C THR A 492 -3.68 0.12 12.51
N GLY A 493 -4.35 1.05 13.19
CA GLY A 493 -5.48 1.77 12.63
C GLY A 493 -5.04 2.68 11.49
N ILE A 494 -4.28 3.74 11.83
CA ILE A 494 -3.72 4.70 10.88
C ILE A 494 -2.23 4.88 11.16
N GLN A 495 -1.41 4.81 10.11
CA GLN A 495 0.02 5.07 10.15
C GLN A 495 0.37 6.29 9.30
N VAL A 496 1.11 7.23 9.88
CA VAL A 496 1.61 8.42 9.19
C VAL A 496 3.12 8.47 9.31
N GLU A 497 3.80 8.55 8.17
CA GLU A 497 5.26 8.51 8.08
C GLU A 497 5.81 9.87 7.64
N GLU A 498 7.10 9.89 7.34
CA GLU A 498 7.91 11.06 7.00
C GLU A 498 7.20 12.06 6.04
N GLY A 499 7.08 13.31 6.50
CA GLY A 499 6.52 14.44 5.75
C GLY A 499 5.00 14.43 5.55
N ALA A 500 4.32 13.35 5.89
CA ALA A 500 2.91 13.15 5.56
C ALA A 500 1.94 13.79 6.57
N VAL A 501 0.67 13.91 6.14
CA VAL A 501 -0.42 14.45 6.96
C VAL A 501 -1.54 13.41 7.06
N GLY A 502 -1.94 13.07 8.28
CA GLY A 502 -3.10 12.24 8.57
C GLY A 502 -4.19 13.00 9.34
N VAL A 503 -5.45 12.79 8.96
CA VAL A 503 -6.63 13.34 9.64
C VAL A 503 -7.65 12.24 9.86
N ASN A 504 -8.10 12.02 11.09
CA ASN A 504 -9.05 10.98 11.44
C ASN A 504 -10.27 11.50 12.22
N SER A 505 -11.46 11.28 11.69
CA SER A 505 -12.73 11.57 12.38
C SER A 505 -13.54 10.33 12.76
N GLY A 506 -13.11 9.14 12.32
CA GLY A 506 -13.75 7.87 12.67
C GLY A 506 -13.28 7.35 14.03
N ASN A 507 -14.11 6.55 14.70
CA ASN A 507 -13.73 5.89 15.95
C ASN A 507 -12.81 4.69 15.66
N ILE A 508 -11.84 4.43 16.53
CA ILE A 508 -10.93 3.30 16.44
C ILE A 508 -11.09 2.41 17.68
N THR A 509 -11.33 1.11 17.47
CA THR A 509 -11.43 0.09 18.52
C THR A 509 -10.41 -1.01 18.25
N LEU A 510 -9.62 -1.35 19.27
CA LEU A 510 -8.53 -2.33 19.18
C LEU A 510 -8.66 -3.39 20.28
N ASP A 511 -8.81 -4.66 19.91
CA ASP A 511 -8.98 -5.76 20.87
C ASP A 511 -7.75 -6.65 21.04
N GLY A 512 -6.80 -6.63 20.09
CA GLY A 512 -5.58 -7.44 20.17
C GLY A 512 -4.42 -6.75 20.88
N GLN A 513 -3.52 -7.53 21.46
CA GLN A 513 -2.28 -7.03 22.09
C GLN A 513 -1.35 -6.39 21.04
N GLY A 514 -0.49 -5.46 21.45
CA GLY A 514 0.48 -4.79 20.58
C GLY A 514 -0.11 -3.90 19.49
N SER A 515 -1.43 -3.71 19.48
CA SER A 515 -2.10 -2.91 18.45
C SER A 515 -1.96 -1.41 18.72
N VAL A 516 -1.86 -0.60 17.66
CA VAL A 516 -1.71 0.85 17.72
C VAL A 516 -2.85 1.54 16.97
N GLY A 517 -3.54 2.49 17.58
CA GLY A 517 -4.67 3.18 16.94
C GLY A 517 -4.17 4.17 15.90
N LEU A 518 -3.39 5.12 16.37
CA LEU A 518 -2.80 6.21 15.62
C LEU A 518 -1.29 6.14 15.78
N LYS A 519 -0.56 5.89 14.71
CA LYS A 519 0.90 5.81 14.69
C LYS A 519 1.46 6.91 13.82
N ALA A 520 2.40 7.70 14.34
CA ALA A 520 3.13 8.70 13.58
C ALA A 520 4.64 8.57 13.84
N SER A 521 5.46 8.52 12.79
CA SER A 521 6.93 8.45 12.92
C SER A 521 7.65 9.32 11.88
N ALA A 522 8.56 10.19 12.33
CA ALA A 522 9.38 11.05 11.47
C ALA A 522 10.56 11.69 12.22
N SER A 523 11.70 11.84 11.51
CA SER A 523 12.92 12.44 12.08
C SER A 523 13.52 13.57 11.23
N THR A 524 13.11 13.70 9.97
CA THR A 524 13.67 14.66 9.01
C THR A 524 12.64 15.67 8.49
N LEU A 525 11.40 15.24 8.21
CA LEU A 525 10.35 16.12 7.69
C LEU A 525 9.18 16.19 8.66
N GLU A 526 8.56 17.36 8.77
CA GLU A 526 7.38 17.57 9.61
C GLU A 526 6.25 16.61 9.21
N THR A 527 5.79 15.83 10.17
CA THR A 527 4.70 14.86 10.03
C THR A 527 3.60 15.21 11.01
N GLN A 528 2.37 15.30 10.51
CA GLN A 528 1.22 15.71 11.30
C GLN A 528 0.15 14.62 11.31
N LEU A 529 -0.41 14.31 12.48
CA LEU A 529 -1.56 13.42 12.61
C LEU A 529 -2.59 14.07 13.53
N SER A 530 -3.84 14.17 13.10
CA SER A 530 -4.92 14.71 13.93
C SER A 530 -6.08 13.72 14.04
N SER A 531 -6.75 13.72 15.18
CA SER A 531 -7.97 12.93 15.34
C SER A 531 -9.04 13.54 16.24
N THR A 532 -10.30 13.47 15.81
CA THR A 532 -11.48 13.83 16.61
C THR A 532 -12.33 12.62 17.00
N GLY A 533 -12.00 11.42 16.54
CA GLY A 533 -12.71 10.19 16.86
C GLY A 533 -12.28 9.60 18.21
N ASN A 534 -13.14 8.76 18.80
CA ASN A 534 -12.80 8.05 20.03
C ASN A 534 -11.80 6.92 19.78
N LEU A 535 -10.89 6.70 20.72
CA LEU A 535 -9.98 5.56 20.77
C LEU A 535 -10.42 4.62 21.89
N THR A 536 -10.65 3.34 21.57
CA THR A 536 -11.04 2.32 22.55
C THR A 536 -10.06 1.16 22.52
N LEU A 537 -9.36 0.94 23.64
CA LEU A 537 -8.24 0.01 23.74
C LEU A 537 -8.64 -1.15 24.65
N ASN A 538 -8.99 -2.30 24.08
CA ASN A 538 -9.44 -3.49 24.80
C ASN A 538 -8.36 -4.57 24.93
N GLY A 539 -7.27 -4.49 24.16
CA GLY A 539 -6.19 -5.48 24.18
C GLY A 539 -5.47 -5.56 25.52
N ASN A 540 -5.22 -6.79 25.98
CA ASN A 540 -4.60 -7.07 27.28
C ASN A 540 -3.11 -7.35 27.12
N TRP A 541 -2.30 -6.58 27.82
CA TRP A 541 -0.87 -6.81 27.97
C TRP A 541 -0.60 -8.00 28.90
N ASN A 542 0.38 -8.83 28.54
CA ASN A 542 0.75 -10.03 29.30
C ASN A 542 1.79 -9.78 30.42
N GLY A 543 2.31 -8.56 30.53
CA GLY A 543 3.32 -8.20 31.53
C GLY A 543 4.78 -8.49 31.15
N ALA A 544 5.05 -9.00 29.95
CA ALA A 544 6.38 -9.46 29.56
C ALA A 544 7.20 -8.44 28.75
N ASP A 545 6.56 -7.73 27.82
CA ASP A 545 7.22 -6.80 26.89
C ASP A 545 6.35 -5.57 26.67
N ASP A 546 6.83 -4.39 27.06
CA ASP A 546 6.07 -3.14 26.93
C ASP A 546 5.77 -2.78 25.46
N ALA A 547 6.53 -3.27 24.49
CA ALA A 547 6.24 -3.09 23.07
C ALA A 547 4.93 -3.78 22.63
N THR A 548 4.43 -4.72 23.43
CA THR A 548 3.16 -5.45 23.17
C THR A 548 1.95 -4.81 23.85
N ARG A 549 2.09 -3.62 24.45
CA ARG A 549 0.96 -2.88 24.99
C ARG A 549 0.09 -2.31 23.88
N THR A 550 -1.21 -2.53 23.98
CA THR A 550 -2.17 -1.86 23.08
C THR A 550 -2.16 -0.37 23.35
N THR A 551 -1.85 0.41 22.32
CA THR A 551 -1.56 1.84 22.42
C THR A 551 -2.53 2.66 21.57
N GLY A 552 -3.14 3.70 22.14
CA GLY A 552 -4.05 4.58 21.40
C GLY A 552 -3.33 5.44 20.38
N VAL A 553 -2.35 6.20 20.87
CA VAL A 553 -1.49 7.08 20.06
C VAL A 553 -0.03 6.73 20.32
N LEU A 554 0.72 6.45 19.27
CA LEU A 554 2.17 6.31 19.29
C LEU A 554 2.79 7.37 18.38
N ALA A 555 3.44 8.36 18.97
CA ALA A 555 4.19 9.39 18.27
C ALA A 555 5.69 9.19 18.49
N ASP A 556 6.46 9.12 17.42
CA ASP A 556 7.86 8.73 17.46
C ASP A 556 8.72 9.64 16.57
N GLY A 557 9.62 10.40 17.20
CA GLY A 557 10.60 11.22 16.48
C GLY A 557 10.33 12.72 16.52
N SER A 558 11.40 13.50 16.40
CA SER A 558 11.42 14.94 16.69
C SER A 558 10.61 15.81 15.71
N GLN A 559 10.21 15.26 14.57
CA GLN A 559 9.43 15.97 13.55
C GLN A 559 7.94 15.59 13.57
N VAL A 560 7.50 14.82 14.58
CA VAL A 560 6.11 14.38 14.72
C VAL A 560 5.32 15.32 15.63
N ALA A 561 4.19 15.78 15.11
CA ALA A 561 3.15 16.47 15.88
C ALA A 561 1.81 15.72 15.75
N VAL A 562 1.22 15.32 16.88
CA VAL A 562 -0.10 14.68 16.92
C VAL A 562 -1.09 15.53 17.71
N THR A 563 -2.31 15.70 17.20
CA THR A 563 -3.39 16.44 17.89
C THR A 563 -4.62 15.56 18.08
N ILE A 564 -5.12 15.44 19.30
CA ILE A 564 -6.36 14.73 19.63
C ILE A 564 -7.41 15.75 20.10
N GLY A 565 -8.64 15.60 19.60
CA GLY A 565 -9.74 16.54 19.81
C GLY A 565 -9.64 17.77 18.90
N ASP A 566 -10.76 18.49 18.77
CA ASP A 566 -10.86 19.77 18.04
C ASP A 566 -11.07 20.97 18.99
N GLY A 567 -11.05 20.74 20.32
CA GLY A 567 -11.32 21.74 21.35
C GLY A 567 -12.80 22.05 21.57
N VAL A 568 -13.71 21.42 20.81
CA VAL A 568 -15.15 21.73 20.84
C VAL A 568 -15.98 20.47 21.08
N SER A 569 -15.73 19.42 20.31
CA SER A 569 -16.39 18.15 20.34
C SER A 569 -15.77 17.25 21.42
N ALA A 570 -16.62 16.53 22.16
CA ALA A 570 -16.13 15.53 23.09
C ALA A 570 -15.46 14.38 22.34
N ALA A 571 -14.24 14.04 22.74
CA ALA A 571 -13.52 12.85 22.30
C ALA A 571 -13.02 12.09 23.53
N ALA A 572 -12.74 10.79 23.37
CA ALA A 572 -12.31 9.95 24.48
C ALA A 572 -11.20 8.98 24.08
N VAL A 573 -10.27 8.75 25.01
CA VAL A 573 -9.32 7.64 25.01
C VAL A 573 -9.71 6.69 26.13
N ASN A 574 -10.30 5.55 25.77
CA ASN A 574 -10.82 4.56 26.71
C ASN A 574 -9.80 3.44 26.90
N LEU A 575 -9.21 3.37 28.09
CA LEU A 575 -8.27 2.33 28.51
C LEU A 575 -9.11 1.18 29.10
N ASN A 576 -9.45 0.18 28.29
CA ASN A 576 -10.30 -0.92 28.74
C ASN A 576 -9.51 -2.19 29.05
N GLY A 577 -8.42 -2.47 28.34
CA GLY A 577 -7.56 -3.64 28.56
C GLY A 577 -6.55 -3.43 29.70
N ALA A 578 -6.03 -4.52 30.25
CA ALA A 578 -4.88 -4.48 31.15
C ALA A 578 -3.63 -3.99 30.40
N GLY A 579 -2.85 -3.11 31.01
CA GLY A 579 -1.59 -2.60 30.45
C GLY A 579 -1.72 -1.68 29.24
N THR A 580 -2.93 -1.26 28.85
CA THR A 580 -3.12 -0.34 27.71
C THR A 580 -2.45 1.01 27.95
N VAL A 581 -1.93 1.62 26.87
CA VAL A 581 -1.33 2.96 26.88
C VAL A 581 -2.23 3.90 26.07
N GLY A 582 -2.67 5.01 26.66
CA GLY A 582 -3.48 6.00 25.94
C GLY A 582 -2.68 6.70 24.85
N VAL A 583 -1.62 7.38 25.26
CA VAL A 583 -0.69 8.12 24.41
C VAL A 583 0.73 7.81 24.82
N HIS A 584 1.57 7.52 23.84
CA HIS A 584 3.01 7.34 23.98
C HIS A 584 3.73 8.31 23.04
N ALA A 585 4.44 9.29 23.62
CA ALA A 585 5.28 10.22 22.89
C ALA A 585 6.74 9.85 23.15
N THR A 586 7.46 9.47 22.10
CA THR A 586 8.87 9.10 22.17
C THR A 586 9.74 9.86 21.16
N ALA A 587 11.05 9.80 21.37
CA ALA A 587 12.10 10.32 20.49
C ALA A 587 11.96 11.79 20.06
N GLY A 588 11.42 12.65 20.94
CA GLY A 588 11.30 14.09 20.70
C GLY A 588 9.97 14.54 20.10
N SER A 589 8.99 13.64 19.97
CA SER A 589 7.68 13.94 19.39
C SER A 589 6.80 14.80 20.31
N THR A 590 5.80 15.48 19.74
CA THR A 590 4.81 16.24 20.50
C THR A 590 3.41 15.69 20.27
N VAL A 591 2.65 15.43 21.34
CA VAL A 591 1.24 15.09 21.29
C VAL A 591 0.43 16.11 22.08
N THR A 592 -0.58 16.73 21.47
CA THR A 592 -1.48 17.69 22.08
C THR A 592 -2.88 17.11 22.19
N LEU A 593 -3.46 17.14 23.39
CA LEU A 593 -4.87 16.87 23.63
C LEU A 593 -5.56 18.20 23.86
N ASN A 594 -6.42 18.58 22.92
CA ASN A 594 -7.24 19.79 23.02
C ASN A 594 -8.33 19.63 24.10
N ASP A 595 -8.94 20.75 24.49
CA ASP A 595 -10.13 20.79 25.35
C ASP A 595 -11.19 19.73 24.99
N ASN A 596 -11.81 19.14 26.02
CA ASN A 596 -12.85 18.10 25.95
C ASN A 596 -12.41 16.69 25.53
N VAL A 597 -11.11 16.39 25.51
CA VAL A 597 -10.62 15.00 25.42
C VAL A 597 -10.62 14.35 26.80
N ALA A 598 -11.49 13.35 27.01
CA ALA A 598 -11.50 12.54 28.22
C ALA A 598 -10.53 11.35 28.10
N VAL A 599 -9.79 11.05 29.18
CA VAL A 599 -9.02 9.80 29.28
C VAL A 599 -9.61 8.96 30.40
N ASN A 600 -10.14 7.79 30.04
CA ASN A 600 -10.95 6.96 30.93
C ASN A 600 -10.22 5.68 31.30
N PHE A 601 -9.96 5.49 32.58
CA PHE A 601 -9.42 4.25 33.14
C PHE A 601 -10.54 3.24 33.41
N ASN A 602 -10.25 1.95 33.21
CA ASN A 602 -11.11 0.87 33.64
C ASN A 602 -10.58 0.30 34.95
N SER A 603 -11.25 0.66 36.05
CA SER A 603 -10.85 0.25 37.41
C SER A 603 -10.80 -1.28 37.65
N ASN A 604 -11.36 -2.09 36.75
CA ASN A 604 -11.28 -3.55 36.83
C ASN A 604 -9.98 -4.11 36.23
N ASN A 605 -9.22 -3.30 35.50
CA ASN A 605 -7.99 -3.70 34.83
C ASN A 605 -6.77 -3.01 35.45
N SER A 606 -5.61 -3.64 35.27
CA SER A 606 -4.37 -3.21 35.90
C SER A 606 -3.38 -2.57 34.92
N ASP A 607 -2.40 -1.86 35.48
CA ASP A 607 -1.20 -1.38 34.78
C ASP A 607 -1.46 -0.44 33.59
N GLN A 608 -2.63 0.19 33.56
CA GLN A 608 -3.03 1.12 32.52
C GLN A 608 -2.23 2.41 32.62
N ILE A 609 -1.79 2.96 31.50
CA ILE A 609 -1.04 4.22 31.43
C ILE A 609 -1.81 5.19 30.54
N ALA A 610 -2.16 6.38 31.02
CA ALA A 610 -2.78 7.38 30.16
C ALA A 610 -1.76 8.02 29.22
N PHE A 611 -0.65 8.51 29.78
CA PHE A 611 0.36 9.28 29.08
C PHE A 611 1.74 8.72 29.40
N TRP A 612 2.44 8.25 28.38
CA TRP A 612 3.82 7.81 28.46
C TRP A 612 4.69 8.81 27.69
N VAL A 613 5.51 9.56 28.40
CA VAL A 613 6.49 10.50 27.83
C VAL A 613 7.86 9.86 27.95
N ASP A 614 8.48 9.58 26.82
CA ASP A 614 9.70 8.79 26.72
C ASP A 614 10.75 9.52 25.88
N GLY A 615 12.01 9.54 26.28
CA GLY A 615 13.05 10.21 25.49
C GLY A 615 13.13 11.74 25.68
N ASN A 616 14.34 12.28 25.51
CA ASN A 616 14.59 13.71 25.57
C ASN A 616 13.79 14.49 24.52
N GLY A 617 13.15 15.58 24.95
CA GLY A 617 12.39 16.49 24.09
C GLY A 617 10.96 16.06 23.78
N SER A 618 10.56 14.82 24.13
CA SER A 618 9.18 14.35 23.94
C SER A 618 8.22 15.10 24.85
N GLN A 619 7.03 15.42 24.34
CA GLN A 619 6.03 16.22 25.04
C GLN A 619 4.63 15.64 24.85
N ILE A 620 3.89 15.57 25.96
CA ILE A 620 2.43 15.39 25.95
C ILE A 620 1.83 16.63 26.60
N ILE A 621 1.06 17.39 25.82
CA ILE A 621 0.41 18.63 26.22
C ILE A 621 -1.07 18.32 26.41
N THR A 622 -1.55 18.48 27.63
CA THR A 622 -2.98 18.37 27.97
C THR A 622 -3.45 19.72 28.46
N ASP A 623 -4.57 20.23 27.96
CA ASP A 623 -5.17 21.43 28.53
C ASP A 623 -5.58 21.19 29.99
N ALA A 624 -5.25 22.14 30.88
CA ALA A 624 -5.58 22.07 32.29
C ALA A 624 -7.09 22.29 32.47
N GLY A 625 -7.87 21.22 32.33
CA GLY A 625 -9.31 21.26 32.57
C GLY A 625 -9.63 21.71 34.00
N THR A 626 -10.72 22.46 34.16
CA THR A 626 -11.27 22.78 35.50
C THR A 626 -11.85 21.55 36.20
N THR A 627 -12.00 20.44 35.47
CA THR A 627 -12.56 19.17 35.96
C THR A 627 -11.44 18.28 36.49
N GLU A 628 -11.70 17.66 37.64
CA GLU A 628 -10.79 16.72 38.30
C GLU A 628 -10.64 15.43 37.47
N THR A 629 -9.41 15.10 37.05
CA THR A 629 -9.10 13.89 36.29
C THR A 629 -9.09 12.68 37.22
N GLN A 630 -9.87 11.65 36.87
CA GLN A 630 -10.00 10.43 37.67
C GLN A 630 -8.97 9.39 37.22
N VAL A 631 -8.09 8.96 38.13
CA VAL A 631 -7.07 7.93 37.88
C VAL A 631 -7.33 6.78 38.84
N ASN A 632 -8.20 5.87 38.40
CA ASN A 632 -8.75 4.80 39.24
C ASN A 632 -8.44 3.45 38.63
N GLY A 633 -7.82 2.55 39.40
CA GLY A 633 -7.49 1.19 38.94
C GLY A 633 -6.38 0.53 39.74
N ASP A 634 -5.95 -0.64 39.32
CA ASP A 634 -4.91 -1.43 39.99
C ASP A 634 -3.54 -1.21 39.33
N GLY A 635 -2.69 -0.33 39.86
CA GLY A 635 -1.45 0.04 39.18
C GLY A 635 -1.64 1.03 38.02
N ALA A 636 -2.75 1.77 37.99
CA ALA A 636 -3.00 2.78 36.96
C ALA A 636 -2.02 3.95 37.10
N THR A 637 -1.54 4.50 35.99
CA THR A 637 -0.60 5.62 35.96
C THR A 637 -1.12 6.70 35.01
N LEU A 638 -1.21 7.95 35.47
CA LEU A 638 -1.58 9.04 34.57
C LEU A 638 -0.39 9.44 33.69
N PHE A 639 0.72 9.88 34.28
CA PHE A 639 1.95 10.18 33.55
C PHE A 639 3.07 9.22 33.91
N TYR A 640 3.63 8.53 32.91
CA TYR A 640 4.87 7.77 33.01
C TYR A 640 5.98 8.48 32.24
N VAL A 641 7.04 8.88 32.92
CA VAL A 641 8.13 9.70 32.37
C VAL A 641 9.43 8.89 32.40
N THR A 642 9.98 8.59 31.23
CA THR A 642 11.13 7.67 31.07
C THR A 642 12.21 8.24 30.16
N ASP A 643 13.39 7.60 30.21
CA ASP A 643 14.51 7.81 29.30
C ASP A 643 14.83 9.28 29.00
N THR A 644 15.10 10.08 30.03
CA THR A 644 15.47 11.50 29.96
C THR A 644 14.35 12.46 29.54
N ALA A 645 13.11 11.98 29.43
CA ALA A 645 11.96 12.84 29.20
C ALA A 645 11.72 13.82 30.36
N THR A 646 11.09 14.95 30.03
CA THR A 646 10.70 15.97 31.00
C THR A 646 9.20 16.22 30.97
N LEU A 647 8.57 16.23 32.13
CA LEU A 647 7.18 16.66 32.32
C LEU A 647 7.14 17.94 33.15
N GLY A 648 6.30 18.90 32.75
CA GLY A 648 6.02 20.11 33.53
C GLY A 648 4.60 20.59 33.32
N GLY A 649 3.88 20.86 34.40
CA GLY A 649 2.50 21.34 34.29
C GLY A 649 1.75 21.31 35.63
N ALA A 650 0.61 22.01 35.69
CA ALA A 650 -0.30 21.93 36.81
C ALA A 650 -1.31 20.79 36.58
N LEU A 651 -1.57 19.97 37.59
CA LEU A 651 -2.49 18.83 37.50
C LEU A 651 -3.63 18.95 38.51
N ASN A 652 -4.83 18.51 38.13
CA ASN A 652 -6.00 18.42 39.01
C ASN A 652 -6.52 16.97 39.03
N LEU A 653 -6.15 16.17 40.04
CA LEU A 653 -6.30 14.71 40.02
C LEU A 653 -7.04 14.15 41.23
N ASN A 654 -7.72 13.03 41.00
CA ASN A 654 -8.21 12.12 42.04
C ASN A 654 -7.67 10.71 41.77
N LEU A 655 -6.82 10.23 42.67
CA LEU A 655 -6.14 8.96 42.52
C LEU A 655 -6.75 7.93 43.46
N SER A 656 -7.13 6.76 42.95
CA SER A 656 -7.59 5.65 43.79
C SER A 656 -7.10 4.31 43.27
N GLY A 657 -6.29 3.65 44.08
CA GLY A 657 -5.77 2.30 43.84
C GLY A 657 -6.69 1.20 44.35
N LYS A 658 -6.38 -0.05 43.99
CA LYS A 658 -7.06 -1.22 44.53
C LYS A 658 -6.57 -1.55 45.94
N ALA A 659 -7.50 -1.63 46.90
CA ALA A 659 -7.18 -1.96 48.28
C ALA A 659 -6.52 -3.35 48.39
N GLY A 660 -5.40 -3.43 49.12
CA GLY A 660 -4.67 -4.68 49.37
C GLY A 660 -3.81 -5.17 48.20
N SER A 661 -3.76 -4.46 47.07
CA SER A 661 -2.88 -4.77 45.96
C SER A 661 -1.43 -4.38 46.25
N ASP A 662 -0.48 -5.07 45.61
CA ASP A 662 0.93 -4.71 45.58
C ASP A 662 1.26 -3.70 44.47
N LYS A 663 0.36 -3.54 43.49
CA LYS A 663 0.50 -2.55 42.42
C LYS A 663 0.13 -1.16 42.92
N ILE A 664 0.90 -0.16 42.47
CA ILE A 664 0.78 1.23 42.91
C ILE A 664 0.10 2.04 41.83
N THR A 665 -1.07 2.58 42.14
CA THR A 665 -1.71 3.59 41.28
C THR A 665 -1.02 4.92 41.49
N SER A 666 -0.61 5.60 40.42
CA SER A 666 0.20 6.81 40.50
C SER A 666 -0.31 7.95 39.62
N GLY A 667 -0.18 9.19 40.11
CA GLY A 667 -0.42 10.38 39.29
C GLY A 667 0.74 10.61 38.34
N ILE A 668 1.94 10.69 38.89
CA ILE A 668 3.18 10.78 38.12
C ILE A 668 4.10 9.65 38.54
N ARG A 669 4.66 8.93 37.57
CA ARG A 669 5.72 7.94 37.73
C ARG A 669 6.92 8.37 36.89
N VAL A 670 8.08 8.53 37.50
CA VAL A 670 9.33 8.95 36.82
C VAL A 670 10.37 7.87 37.01
N SER A 671 10.91 7.35 35.92
CA SER A 671 11.90 6.27 35.94
C SER A 671 13.07 6.59 35.00
N GLY A 672 14.27 6.19 35.39
CA GLY A 672 15.46 6.31 34.56
C GLY A 672 16.28 7.58 34.83
N VAL A 673 17.58 7.47 34.57
CA VAL A 673 18.55 8.55 34.74
C VAL A 673 18.18 9.73 33.85
N GLY A 674 18.13 10.92 34.42
CA GLY A 674 17.87 12.16 33.69
C GLY A 674 16.38 12.45 33.43
N SER A 675 15.49 11.50 33.69
CA SER A 675 14.04 11.73 33.62
C SER A 675 13.59 12.66 34.75
N LEU A 676 12.77 13.66 34.41
CA LEU A 676 12.34 14.70 35.34
C LEU A 676 10.85 14.98 35.21
N ALA A 677 10.10 14.94 36.31
CA ALA A 677 8.75 15.51 36.36
C ALA A 677 8.67 16.67 37.35
N THR A 678 8.08 17.78 36.92
CA THR A 678 7.83 18.96 37.75
C THR A 678 6.32 19.17 37.89
N LEU A 679 5.80 18.89 39.07
CA LEU A 679 4.43 19.21 39.43
C LEU A 679 4.36 20.70 39.80
N ALA A 680 3.75 21.50 38.93
CA ALA A 680 3.81 22.96 39.00
C ALA A 680 2.87 23.55 40.07
N THR A 681 3.09 24.83 40.39
CA THR A 681 2.20 25.64 41.24
C THR A 681 0.75 25.60 40.75
N GLY A 682 -0.20 25.48 41.67
CA GLY A 682 -1.63 25.39 41.35
C GLY A 682 -2.15 23.96 41.14
N SER A 683 -1.27 22.96 41.18
CA SER A 683 -1.70 21.55 41.15
C SER A 683 -2.51 21.18 42.39
N LEU A 684 -3.59 20.42 42.21
CA LEU A 684 -4.49 19.92 43.24
C LEU A 684 -4.62 18.40 43.10
N LEU A 685 -4.08 17.64 44.06
CA LEU A 685 -4.13 16.18 44.00
C LEU A 685 -4.84 15.60 45.23
N THR A 686 -5.93 14.86 45.00
CA THR A 686 -6.58 14.02 46.00
C THR A 686 -5.98 12.61 45.93
N ILE A 687 -5.36 12.14 47.02
CA ILE A 687 -4.71 10.83 47.10
C ILE A 687 -5.54 9.87 47.94
N GLY A 688 -6.22 8.96 47.24
CA GLY A 688 -7.05 7.91 47.83
C GLY A 688 -6.29 6.64 48.18
N THR A 689 -7.04 5.56 48.37
CA THR A 689 -6.54 4.28 48.91
C THR A 689 -5.48 3.67 47.99
N ASN A 690 -4.37 3.19 48.54
CA ASN A 690 -3.29 2.52 47.81
C ASN A 690 -2.78 3.28 46.57
N ALA A 691 -2.85 4.62 46.60
CA ALA A 691 -2.40 5.50 45.53
C ALA A 691 -1.17 6.32 45.97
N THR A 692 -0.34 6.68 44.99
CA THR A 692 0.84 7.53 45.17
C THR A 692 0.72 8.77 44.28
N GLY A 693 0.85 9.97 44.85
CA GLY A 693 0.81 11.21 44.06
C GLY A 693 1.93 11.24 43.01
N VAL A 694 3.16 11.17 43.50
CA VAL A 694 4.37 11.15 42.66
C VAL A 694 5.31 10.01 43.08
N LEU A 695 5.72 9.19 42.12
CA LEU A 695 6.64 8.06 42.29
C LEU A 695 7.91 8.32 41.46
N ALA A 696 9.06 8.41 42.11
CA ALA A 696 10.37 8.43 41.48
C ALA A 696 11.08 7.09 41.72
N GLU A 697 11.55 6.45 40.67
CA GLU A 697 12.23 5.15 40.73
C GLU A 697 13.39 5.06 39.74
N ASN A 698 14.28 4.09 39.91
CA ASN A 698 15.40 3.81 39.00
C ASN A 698 16.18 5.07 38.56
N ALA A 699 16.60 5.92 39.51
CA ALA A 699 17.28 7.21 39.28
C ALA A 699 16.45 8.35 38.64
N GLY A 700 15.12 8.20 38.55
CA GLY A 700 14.21 9.27 38.15
C GLY A 700 14.10 10.37 39.21
N LYS A 701 13.78 11.60 38.77
CA LYS A 701 13.60 12.76 39.64
C LYS A 701 12.21 13.38 39.53
N ALA A 702 11.58 13.63 40.67
CA ALA A 702 10.33 14.37 40.78
C ALA A 702 10.52 15.64 41.61
N VAL A 703 9.95 16.75 41.15
CA VAL A 703 9.93 18.04 41.84
C VAL A 703 8.49 18.47 42.05
N ILE A 704 8.12 18.70 43.30
CA ILE A 704 6.82 19.22 43.71
C ILE A 704 7.01 20.69 44.06
N GLU A 705 6.54 21.59 43.20
CA GLU A 705 6.75 23.04 43.35
C GLU A 705 5.88 23.66 44.44
N ASN A 706 6.36 24.79 44.97
CA ASN A 706 5.62 25.55 45.97
C ASN A 706 4.25 25.98 45.40
N GLY A 707 3.20 25.79 46.19
CA GLY A 707 1.82 26.06 45.79
C GLY A 707 1.11 24.91 45.04
N ALA A 708 1.74 23.75 44.88
CA ALA A 708 0.99 22.50 44.72
C ALA A 708 0.32 22.13 46.06
N ALA A 709 -0.88 21.55 46.02
CA ALA A 709 -1.62 21.12 47.20
C ALA A 709 -2.04 19.65 47.09
N PHE A 710 -1.96 18.96 48.22
CA PHE A 710 -2.33 17.55 48.34
C PHE A 710 -3.41 17.40 49.40
N ASN A 711 -4.44 16.63 49.07
CA ASN A 711 -5.47 16.19 50.00
C ASN A 711 -5.39 14.67 50.14
N ILE A 712 -4.94 14.20 51.28
CA ILE A 712 -4.82 12.77 51.57
C ILE A 712 -6.14 12.26 52.13
N SER A 713 -6.79 11.33 51.43
CA SER A 713 -8.15 10.88 51.75
C SER A 713 -8.31 9.37 51.98
N GLY A 714 -7.35 8.53 51.52
CA GLY A 714 -7.47 7.07 51.62
C GLY A 714 -6.38 6.34 52.42
N ASP A 715 -6.64 5.06 52.69
CA ASP A 715 -5.73 4.18 53.43
C ASP A 715 -4.49 3.83 52.59
N LYS A 716 -3.29 3.85 53.19
CA LYS A 716 -2.01 3.66 52.48
C LYS A 716 -1.78 4.66 51.32
N ALA A 717 -2.45 5.81 51.35
CA ALA A 717 -2.14 6.92 50.44
C ALA A 717 -0.70 7.42 50.68
N ILE A 718 0.02 7.71 49.61
CA ILE A 718 1.37 8.28 49.62
C ILE A 718 1.41 9.56 48.78
N VAL A 719 1.92 10.68 49.31
CA VAL A 719 2.06 11.90 48.49
C VAL A 719 3.24 11.76 47.53
N GLY A 720 4.42 11.40 48.04
CA GLY A 720 5.62 11.18 47.24
C GLY A 720 6.38 9.91 47.64
N LYS A 721 6.86 9.15 46.68
CA LYS A 721 7.68 7.95 46.91
C LYS A 721 8.97 8.01 46.08
N ALA A 722 10.12 7.82 46.72
CA ALA A 722 11.41 7.62 46.06
C ALA A 722 11.89 6.19 46.32
N SER A 723 12.16 5.41 45.26
CA SER A 723 12.56 4.00 45.36
C SER A 723 13.73 3.66 44.45
N GLY A 724 14.84 3.23 45.04
CA GLY A 724 16.05 2.89 44.27
C GLY A 724 17.12 3.98 44.37
N GLU A 725 18.37 3.58 44.14
CA GLU A 725 19.51 4.49 44.19
C GLU A 725 19.35 5.66 43.22
N HIS A 726 19.70 6.86 43.67
CA HIS A 726 19.59 8.13 42.93
C HIS A 726 18.17 8.58 42.57
N SER A 727 17.13 7.84 42.94
CA SER A 727 15.76 8.32 42.81
C SER A 727 15.49 9.43 43.83
N LEU A 728 14.90 10.54 43.37
CA LEU A 728 14.72 11.74 44.18
C LEU A 728 13.31 12.29 44.07
N VAL A 729 12.67 12.56 45.21
CA VAL A 729 11.49 13.43 45.29
C VAL A 729 11.85 14.69 46.07
N GLU A 730 11.81 15.84 45.41
CA GLU A 730 11.95 17.17 46.03
C GLU A 730 10.57 17.73 46.35
N ASN A 731 10.28 17.97 47.64
CA ASN A 731 9.06 18.63 48.08
C ASN A 731 9.31 20.07 48.49
N LYS A 732 8.76 21.03 47.73
CA LYS A 732 8.72 22.46 48.09
C LYS A 732 7.32 22.91 48.51
N ALA A 733 6.32 22.03 48.42
CA ALA A 733 4.91 22.32 48.67
C ALA A 733 4.51 22.18 50.14
N THR A 734 3.32 22.70 50.46
CA THR A 734 2.66 22.39 51.72
C THR A 734 1.76 21.17 51.56
N VAL A 735 1.99 20.13 52.35
CA VAL A 735 1.20 18.89 52.37
C VAL A 735 0.30 18.88 53.60
N THR A 736 -1.00 18.67 53.40
CA THR A 736 -2.00 18.65 54.48
C THR A 736 -2.83 17.37 54.47
N SER A 737 -3.22 16.86 55.65
CA SER A 737 -4.22 15.79 55.78
C SER A 737 -5.64 16.34 55.95
N GLY A 738 -6.63 15.59 55.49
CA GLY A 738 -8.05 15.91 55.69
C GLY A 738 -8.62 15.30 56.98
N ASN A 739 -9.71 15.89 57.49
CA ASN A 739 -10.43 15.34 58.63
C ASN A 739 -11.02 13.95 58.30
N GLY A 740 -10.74 12.94 59.12
CA GLY A 740 -11.20 11.56 58.90
C GLY A 740 -10.26 10.67 58.08
N SER A 741 -9.12 11.19 57.60
CA SER A 741 -8.09 10.35 56.97
C SER A 741 -7.34 9.50 58.01
N SER A 742 -6.83 8.32 57.61
CA SER A 742 -6.05 7.46 58.51
C SER A 742 -4.98 6.62 57.81
N GLY A 743 -3.87 6.32 58.51
CA GLY A 743 -2.88 5.34 58.04
C GLY A 743 -2.06 5.72 56.80
N SER A 744 -2.14 6.96 56.35
CA SER A 744 -1.44 7.47 55.17
C SER A 744 -0.01 7.92 55.48
N THR A 745 0.85 7.95 54.46
CA THR A 745 2.23 8.45 54.55
C THR A 745 2.40 9.68 53.66
N ALA A 746 3.00 10.79 54.10
CA ALA A 746 3.28 11.87 53.13
C ALA A 746 4.42 11.44 52.19
N PHE A 747 5.59 11.10 52.71
CA PHE A 747 6.72 10.68 51.88
C PHE A 747 7.33 9.34 52.28
N LEU A 748 7.67 8.51 51.30
CA LEU A 748 8.34 7.23 51.48
C LEU A 748 9.65 7.21 50.68
N ALA A 749 10.78 6.98 51.36
CA ALA A 749 12.06 6.73 50.72
C ALA A 749 12.48 5.27 50.97
N GLU A 750 12.78 4.51 49.93
CA GLU A 750 13.22 3.12 50.08
C GLU A 750 14.34 2.71 49.11
N ASN A 751 15.11 1.69 49.51
CA ASN A 751 16.12 1.04 48.68
C ASN A 751 17.13 2.01 48.02
N GLY A 752 17.60 3.01 48.76
CA GLY A 752 18.54 4.04 48.31
C GLY A 752 17.87 5.32 47.77
N GLY A 753 16.54 5.38 47.71
CA GLY A 753 15.79 6.57 47.31
C GLY A 753 15.93 7.71 48.31
N GLU A 754 15.86 8.95 47.82
CA GLU A 754 16.02 10.17 48.59
C GLU A 754 14.77 11.06 48.55
N ILE A 755 14.40 11.61 49.71
CA ILE A 755 13.39 12.67 49.84
C ILE A 755 14.11 13.95 50.28
N ASP A 756 13.99 15.01 49.50
CA ASP A 756 14.41 16.37 49.90
C ASP A 756 13.16 17.19 50.24
N ASN A 757 12.86 17.33 51.53
CA ASN A 757 11.74 18.11 52.02
C ASN A 757 12.17 19.54 52.38
N GLN A 758 11.81 20.50 51.53
CA GLN A 758 11.97 21.94 51.75
C GLN A 758 10.65 22.61 52.17
N GLY A 759 9.52 21.98 51.86
CA GLY A 759 8.16 22.44 52.16
C GLY A 759 7.66 22.09 53.56
N THR A 760 6.41 22.42 53.86
CA THR A 760 5.78 22.12 55.16
C THR A 760 4.90 20.88 55.06
N ILE A 761 5.14 19.89 55.91
CA ILE A 761 4.27 18.72 56.06
C ILE A 761 3.45 18.91 57.34
N ASN A 762 2.13 19.03 57.20
CA ASN A 762 1.20 19.14 58.31
C ASN A 762 0.10 18.08 58.22
N LEU A 763 0.36 16.92 58.80
CA LEU A 763 -0.59 15.81 58.93
C LEU A 763 -1.27 15.79 60.31
N SER A 764 -1.62 16.96 60.87
CA SER A 764 -2.20 17.06 62.22
C SER A 764 -3.67 16.65 62.30
N LEU A 765 -4.40 16.70 61.18
CA LEU A 765 -5.78 16.23 61.06
C LEU A 765 -5.79 14.72 60.72
N GLY A 766 -6.84 13.99 61.10
CA GLY A 766 -6.89 12.52 60.92
C GLY A 766 -6.16 11.75 62.04
N ALA A 767 -5.80 10.49 61.81
CA ALA A 767 -5.16 9.63 62.81
C ALA A 767 -4.15 8.62 62.19
N ASP A 768 -3.16 8.18 62.99
CA ASP A 768 -2.17 7.16 62.62
C ASP A 768 -1.39 7.47 61.31
N HIS A 769 -1.16 8.74 61.01
CA HIS A 769 -0.36 9.14 59.87
C HIS A 769 1.14 8.98 60.12
N THR A 770 1.89 8.77 59.03
CA THR A 770 3.35 8.89 59.01
C THR A 770 3.74 10.08 58.14
N ALA A 771 4.46 11.08 58.64
CA ALA A 771 4.89 12.16 57.74
C ALA A 771 5.95 11.65 56.76
N ILE A 772 7.05 11.05 57.25
CA ILE A 772 8.07 10.47 56.38
C ILE A 772 8.43 9.06 56.85
N SER A 773 8.45 8.09 55.95
CA SER A 773 8.92 6.73 56.21
C SER A 773 10.18 6.43 55.40
N LEU A 774 11.19 5.86 56.03
CA LEU A 774 12.46 5.47 55.43
C LEU A 774 12.65 3.97 55.57
N ASN A 775 13.00 3.29 54.48
CA ASN A 775 13.30 1.86 54.46
C ASN A 775 14.55 1.60 53.60
N ASN A 776 15.73 1.69 54.23
CA ASN A 776 17.01 1.88 53.55
C ASN A 776 16.97 3.12 52.63
N GLY A 777 16.39 4.23 53.08
CA GLY A 777 16.21 5.44 52.28
C GLY A 777 16.73 6.70 52.96
N HIS A 778 16.92 7.77 52.20
CA HIS A 778 17.58 8.99 52.64
C HIS A 778 16.60 10.17 52.77
N LEU A 779 16.78 10.99 53.79
CA LEU A 779 16.01 12.21 54.01
C LEU A 779 16.93 13.42 54.19
N VAL A 780 16.69 14.44 53.40
CA VAL A 780 17.17 15.81 53.63
C VAL A 780 15.96 16.67 53.97
N ASN A 781 15.86 17.14 55.22
CA ASN A 781 14.76 17.97 55.69
C ASN A 781 15.23 19.39 56.02
N SER A 782 14.71 20.37 55.29
CA SER A 782 14.86 21.80 55.53
C SER A 782 13.52 22.52 55.74
N GLY A 783 12.42 21.77 55.83
CA GLY A 783 11.06 22.26 56.10
C GLY A 783 10.45 21.78 57.43
N ASN A 784 9.27 22.30 57.80
CA ASN A 784 8.61 21.92 59.06
C ASN A 784 7.79 20.65 58.89
N ILE A 785 7.85 19.74 59.87
CA ILE A 785 7.09 18.48 59.88
C ILE A 785 6.22 18.41 61.14
N GLN A 786 4.93 18.16 60.96
CA GLN A 786 3.97 17.88 62.02
C GLN A 786 3.09 16.68 61.62
N ALA A 787 2.92 15.70 62.49
CA ALA A 787 2.08 14.53 62.22
C ALA A 787 1.27 14.05 63.43
N ASN A 788 -0.01 13.68 63.20
CA ASN A 788 -0.85 12.96 64.15
C ASN A 788 -0.62 11.44 64.01
N GLY A 789 0.50 10.99 64.61
CA GLY A 789 1.02 9.63 64.52
C GLY A 789 2.54 9.64 64.66
N THR A 790 3.23 9.19 63.62
CA THR A 790 4.70 9.14 63.56
C THR A 790 5.22 10.25 62.65
N ALA A 791 6.07 11.16 63.15
CA ALA A 791 6.61 12.19 62.27
C ALA A 791 7.67 11.59 61.31
N ILE A 792 8.65 10.84 61.82
CA ILE A 792 9.58 10.07 60.99
C ILE A 792 9.64 8.60 61.45
N HIS A 793 9.48 7.69 60.49
CA HIS A 793 9.62 6.25 60.70
C HIS A 793 10.87 5.72 59.98
N ILE A 794 11.74 4.99 60.67
CA ILE A 794 13.04 4.57 60.16
C ILE A 794 13.17 3.05 60.22
N LYS A 795 13.41 2.41 59.06
CA LYS A 795 13.72 0.99 58.90
C LYS A 795 14.99 0.81 58.07
N GLY A 796 15.67 -0.31 58.27
CA GLY A 796 16.86 -0.66 57.50
C GLY A 796 18.14 0.05 57.97
N SER A 797 19.28 -0.59 57.72
CA SER A 797 20.60 -0.12 58.21
C SER A 797 21.12 1.11 57.48
N ASP A 798 20.65 1.32 56.25
CA ASP A 798 21.23 2.30 55.33
C ASP A 798 20.44 3.62 55.31
N SER A 799 19.39 3.72 56.12
CA SER A 799 18.57 4.93 56.21
C SER A 799 19.32 6.09 56.85
N THR A 800 19.29 7.28 56.23
CA THR A 800 19.96 8.49 56.75
C THR A 800 19.01 9.68 56.85
N ILE A 801 19.25 10.56 57.84
CA ILE A 801 18.46 11.78 58.04
C ILE A 801 19.39 12.97 58.27
N THR A 802 19.23 14.01 57.45
CA THR A 802 19.75 15.34 57.71
C THR A 802 18.58 16.28 57.98
N ASN A 803 18.51 16.91 59.14
CA ASN A 803 17.40 17.79 59.51
C ASN A 803 17.89 19.19 59.93
N ALA A 804 17.23 20.23 59.41
CA ALA A 804 17.53 21.63 59.70
C ALA A 804 16.35 22.40 60.32
N LYS A 805 15.19 21.77 60.52
CA LYS A 805 13.94 22.41 61.00
C LYS A 805 13.21 21.57 62.06
N THR A 806 12.00 21.98 62.43
CA THR A 806 11.21 21.34 63.49
C THR A 806 10.48 20.10 62.99
N ILE A 807 10.54 19.03 63.80
CA ILE A 807 9.78 17.79 63.66
C ILE A 807 8.92 17.64 64.92
N GLU A 808 7.60 17.51 64.76
CA GLU A 808 6.63 17.43 65.85
C GLU A 808 5.64 16.27 65.65
N ALA A 809 5.38 15.50 66.71
CA ALA A 809 4.32 14.49 66.76
C ALA A 809 3.25 14.91 67.78
N VAL A 810 2.00 15.07 67.35
CA VAL A 810 0.94 15.70 68.17
C VAL A 810 0.14 14.71 69.04
N ASN A 811 0.32 13.39 68.91
CA ASN A 811 -0.40 12.37 69.69
C ASN A 811 0.49 11.39 70.47
N GLY A 812 1.78 11.70 70.68
CA GLY A 812 2.65 10.98 71.62
C GLY A 812 3.25 9.64 71.16
N LYS A 813 3.08 9.21 69.90
CA LYS A 813 3.60 7.91 69.40
C LYS A 813 5.14 7.90 69.25
N ALA A 814 5.72 8.84 68.48
CA ALA A 814 7.14 9.23 68.50
C ALA A 814 7.39 10.34 67.46
N ALA A 815 8.31 11.28 67.77
CA ALA A 815 8.87 12.18 66.74
C ALA A 815 9.69 11.37 65.72
N ASP A 816 10.56 10.49 66.20
CA ASP A 816 11.30 9.51 65.40
C ASP A 816 11.09 8.10 65.97
N SER A 817 10.75 7.12 65.13
CA SER A 817 10.61 5.72 65.55
C SER A 817 11.53 4.81 64.74
N CYS A 818 12.33 4.01 65.46
CA CYS A 818 13.34 3.11 64.90
C CYS A 818 12.80 1.66 64.89
N GLY A 819 12.72 1.04 63.71
CA GLY A 819 12.31 -0.36 63.52
C GLY A 819 13.48 -1.35 63.60
N CYS A 820 13.25 -2.62 63.21
CA CYS A 820 14.30 -3.65 63.22
C CYS A 820 15.46 -3.29 62.28
N GLY A 821 16.71 -3.35 62.77
CA GLY A 821 17.93 -3.20 61.97
C GLY A 821 18.46 -1.77 61.76
N CYS A 822 17.87 -0.76 62.39
CA CYS A 822 18.21 0.65 62.18
C CYS A 822 19.54 1.10 62.84
N ARG A 823 20.31 1.97 62.16
CA ARG A 823 21.38 2.83 62.73
C ARG A 823 21.08 4.29 62.37
N ALA A 824 20.62 5.09 63.33
CA ALA A 824 20.34 6.51 63.09
C ALA A 824 21.58 7.38 63.38
N GLU A 825 22.17 8.00 62.35
CA GLU A 825 23.10 9.13 62.51
C GLU A 825 22.30 10.45 62.51
N LEU A 826 22.01 10.96 63.71
CA LEU A 826 21.25 12.20 63.91
C LEU A 826 22.15 13.43 63.99
N LYS A 827 22.10 14.30 62.98
CA LYS A 827 22.80 15.60 62.99
C LYS A 827 21.84 16.75 63.39
N ARG A 828 21.63 16.90 64.72
CA ARG A 828 20.96 18.01 65.46
C ARG A 828 19.46 18.28 65.20
N GLY A 829 18.71 18.63 66.26
CA GLY A 829 17.50 19.48 66.17
C GLY A 829 16.12 18.96 66.61
N ILE A 830 16.01 17.82 67.31
CA ILE A 830 14.69 17.27 67.70
C ILE A 830 14.21 17.84 69.03
N ARG A 831 12.99 18.37 69.09
CA ARG A 831 12.32 18.77 70.34
C ARG A 831 11.18 17.79 70.64
N HIS A 832 11.38 16.96 71.65
CA HIS A 832 10.28 16.21 72.26
C HIS A 832 9.49 17.14 73.19
N ARG A 833 8.23 17.42 72.88
CA ARG A 833 7.28 17.99 73.86
C ARG A 833 6.35 16.87 74.31
N HIS A 834 6.52 16.43 75.56
CA HIS A 834 5.53 15.63 76.26
C HIS A 834 4.42 16.55 76.77
N HIS A 835 3.18 16.29 76.37
CA HIS A 835 1.99 16.72 77.10
C HIS A 835 1.13 15.50 77.40
#